data_AF-A0A7V1JJV0-F1
#
_entry.id   AF-A0A7V1JJV0-F1
#
_cell.length_a   1.000
_cell.length_b   1.000
_cell.length_c   1.000
_cell.angle_alpha   90.00
_cell.angle_beta   90.00
_cell.angle_gamma   90.00
#
_symmetry.space_group_name_H-M   'P 1'
#
loop_
_entity.id
_entity.type
_entity.pdbx_description
1 polymer ?
#
loop_
_entity_poly.entity_id
_entity_poly.type
_entity_poly.pdbx_seq_one_letter_code
_entity_poly.pdbx_strand_id
1 'polypeptide(L)'
;YQIWHNPNLADGWGTAPNPAAYAELLQRSAEAIHAADLDARILLGSLAPTIEQGPENLSEVRFLHGLYAVGAAPYFDILSAQPYGFHSAPGDRQIGQGVLNFSRAVLLREEMIAHGDGEKAVWASHFGWNSLPATWEDVPSIWGQVDELTQAAYTGAAVERARREWPWMGPLCLAHFQPDPDTPALPSGIPDARRHWGFAAVGPDGTPRPVFNTLSQLARVPPTNYPGAYTPLSGVAEWKGNWEFSDLGADVSQEGGEQVTIPFWGTDLGLRVRRGHYRGYFYVTVDGQPANKLPKDEEGRAYLALTSPDYEPQVVTLPVATGLPPGHHIAVVTVERGWDQWPLAGWSVAYHPDRDVYRWSLASLSLLALASLAGLVMAGRRVRWGPLGRAVTAAWGRLSEGLRLLLTAVTTLLLWASAWMTWGTDASNGFRRLGDGAGIAATLAAAGLFYYSPWLLLTLLSGLVLFVLILLRLDLGLALIAALAPFYAFPWTLFNKAFSMAELVTLMALVSWGVRKFVDRQSAGDNSASRLFAACRPANLHSLDLAVLALVLVAVFSPFFAEFKRVAWRELRLVVLEPTAFYLMLRTTRPDRRGLWRVADFFVAGGVAVALIGLVQYGLGVNLITAEGGLPRLRSVYGSPNNVGLYLGRVLPLLVAVALFARHRRRRLAYGLAALPVGAALLLTFSKGALLLGVPASLLTIGLLAGGRWLWATLAVVVAAGLAAVPLLRLPRFASIFDTHGGTTFFRLKLWQATIAMIRDHPWLGVGLDNFLYQYRGRYILPEAWQEPDLSHPHNFLLDH
;
A
#
# COMPACT_ATOMS: atom_id res chain seq x y z
N TYR A 1 -21.26 -14.78 34.07
CA TYR A 1 -22.07 -15.99 34.34
C TYR A 1 -21.76 -17.06 33.30
N GLN A 2 -21.59 -18.33 33.71
CA GLN A 2 -21.53 -19.46 32.76
C GLN A 2 -22.90 -20.13 32.68
N ILE A 3 -23.42 -20.32 31.48
CA ILE A 3 -24.75 -20.91 31.29
C ILE A 3 -24.60 -22.39 30.94
N TRP A 4 -24.82 -23.25 31.93
CA TRP A 4 -24.75 -24.72 31.83
C TRP A 4 -23.33 -25.31 31.85
N HIS A 5 -23.26 -26.65 31.85
CA HIS A 5 -22.03 -27.43 31.78
C HIS A 5 -22.26 -28.70 30.93
N ASN A 6 -21.39 -28.93 29.96
CA ASN A 6 -21.41 -30.08 29.04
C ASN A 6 -22.76 -30.32 28.32
N PRO A 7 -23.40 -29.29 27.72
CA PRO A 7 -24.67 -29.48 27.01
C PRO A 7 -24.52 -30.37 25.76
N ASN A 8 -23.29 -30.63 25.31
CA ASN A 8 -22.98 -31.47 24.16
C ASN A 8 -22.88 -32.97 24.50
N LEU A 9 -23.05 -33.36 25.77
CA LEU A 9 -23.10 -34.74 26.23
C LEU A 9 -24.49 -35.10 26.75
N ALA A 10 -24.94 -36.33 26.54
CA ALA A 10 -26.23 -36.80 27.09
C ALA A 10 -26.28 -36.73 28.61
N ASP A 11 -25.18 -37.05 29.30
CA ASP A 11 -25.10 -36.97 30.77
C ASP A 11 -25.17 -35.51 31.27
N GLY A 12 -24.59 -34.58 30.53
CA GLY A 12 -24.62 -33.14 30.86
C GLY A 12 -25.94 -32.46 30.51
N TRP A 13 -26.65 -32.93 29.48
CA TRP A 13 -27.93 -32.36 29.02
C TRP A 13 -29.16 -33.11 29.58
N GLY A 14 -28.98 -34.35 30.04
CA GLY A 14 -30.04 -35.27 30.49
C GLY A 14 -30.76 -36.02 29.37
N THR A 15 -30.56 -35.65 28.10
CA THR A 15 -31.11 -36.28 26.90
C THR A 15 -30.14 -36.14 25.73
N ALA A 16 -30.47 -36.65 24.53
CA ALA A 16 -29.66 -36.43 23.34
C ALA A 16 -29.38 -34.91 23.13
N PRO A 17 -28.11 -34.49 22.98
CA PRO A 17 -27.72 -33.09 22.86
C PRO A 17 -28.48 -32.34 21.76
N ASN A 18 -29.01 -31.16 22.10
CA ASN A 18 -29.80 -30.35 21.17
C ASN A 18 -29.32 -28.90 21.16
N PRO A 19 -28.52 -28.48 20.15
CA PRO A 19 -28.04 -27.12 20.03
C PRO A 19 -29.15 -26.06 19.98
N ALA A 20 -30.27 -26.34 19.33
CA ALA A 20 -31.39 -25.39 19.22
C ALA A 20 -32.05 -25.13 20.58
N ALA A 21 -32.30 -26.19 21.36
CA ALA A 21 -32.86 -26.07 22.70
C ALA A 21 -31.89 -25.35 23.66
N TYR A 22 -30.59 -25.64 23.56
CA TYR A 22 -29.59 -24.94 24.34
C TYR A 22 -29.47 -23.46 23.95
N ALA A 23 -29.56 -23.11 22.66
CA ALA A 23 -29.56 -21.73 22.20
C ALA A 23 -30.76 -20.93 22.75
N GLU A 24 -31.94 -21.54 22.84
CA GLU A 24 -33.11 -20.92 23.47
C GLU A 24 -32.89 -20.68 24.97
N LEU A 25 -32.32 -21.67 25.69
CA LEU A 25 -31.95 -21.51 27.10
C LEU A 25 -30.94 -20.38 27.27
N LEU A 26 -29.91 -20.35 26.43
CA LEU A 26 -28.87 -19.33 26.43
C LEU A 26 -29.44 -17.93 26.21
N GLN A 27 -30.30 -17.76 25.21
CA GLN A 27 -30.98 -16.49 24.93
C GLN A 27 -31.77 -15.99 26.13
N ARG A 28 -32.68 -16.83 26.67
CA ARG A 28 -33.52 -16.43 27.82
C ARG A 28 -32.68 -16.09 29.05
N SER A 29 -31.59 -16.82 29.25
CA SER A 29 -30.67 -16.59 30.37
C SER A 29 -29.90 -15.27 30.19
N ALA A 30 -29.37 -15.01 29.00
CA ALA A 30 -28.67 -13.78 28.67
C ALA A 30 -29.57 -12.55 28.85
N GLU A 31 -30.80 -12.60 28.31
CA GLU A 31 -31.79 -11.52 28.46
C GLU A 31 -32.13 -11.25 29.93
N ALA A 32 -32.34 -12.30 30.74
CA ALA A 32 -32.65 -12.15 32.15
C ALA A 32 -31.45 -11.60 32.96
N ILE A 33 -30.23 -12.04 32.65
CA ILE A 33 -29.01 -11.55 33.31
C ILE A 33 -28.76 -10.10 32.94
N HIS A 34 -28.83 -9.73 31.66
CA HIS A 34 -28.62 -8.34 31.21
C HIS A 34 -29.70 -7.38 31.71
N ALA A 35 -30.93 -7.86 31.93
CA ALA A 35 -31.97 -7.08 32.58
C ALA A 35 -31.62 -6.73 34.05
N ALA A 36 -30.82 -7.55 34.73
CA ALA A 36 -30.37 -7.32 36.10
C ALA A 36 -29.01 -6.60 36.18
N ASP A 37 -28.12 -6.86 35.22
CA ASP A 37 -26.75 -6.32 35.15
C ASP A 37 -26.31 -6.23 33.68
N LEU A 38 -26.33 -5.00 33.14
CA LEU A 38 -25.97 -4.72 31.75
C LEU A 38 -24.48 -4.98 31.42
N ASP A 39 -23.60 -4.97 32.43
CA ASP A 39 -22.16 -5.17 32.25
C ASP A 39 -21.74 -6.65 32.39
N ALA A 40 -22.69 -7.52 32.77
CA ALA A 40 -22.43 -8.93 32.99
C ALA A 40 -22.00 -9.65 31.70
N ARG A 41 -20.86 -10.36 31.76
CA ARG A 41 -20.38 -11.22 30.67
C ARG A 41 -20.99 -12.61 30.75
N ILE A 42 -21.47 -13.11 29.61
CA ILE A 42 -22.05 -14.43 29.44
C ILE A 42 -21.01 -15.38 28.81
N LEU A 43 -20.63 -16.40 29.56
CA LEU A 43 -19.81 -17.50 29.08
C LEU A 43 -20.75 -18.59 28.55
N LEU A 44 -20.47 -19.08 27.35
CA LEU A 44 -21.11 -20.28 26.84
C LEU A 44 -20.90 -21.43 27.83
N GLY A 45 -21.86 -22.33 27.89
CA GLY A 45 -21.75 -23.59 28.61
C GLY A 45 -20.50 -24.32 28.16
N SER A 46 -19.72 -24.77 29.13
CA SER A 46 -18.46 -25.44 28.87
C SER A 46 -18.69 -26.68 28.00
N LEU A 47 -18.06 -26.73 26.83
CA LEU A 47 -18.23 -27.84 25.89
C LEU A 47 -17.18 -28.92 26.19
N ALA A 48 -17.65 -30.14 26.45
CA ALA A 48 -16.78 -31.27 26.74
C ALA A 48 -16.10 -31.80 25.47
N PRO A 49 -14.79 -32.11 25.50
CA PRO A 49 -14.10 -32.63 24.34
C PRO A 49 -14.47 -34.09 24.07
N THR A 50 -15.00 -34.36 22.88
CA THR A 50 -15.28 -35.72 22.40
C THR A 50 -15.12 -35.81 20.89
N ILE A 51 -14.80 -37.01 20.39
CA ILE A 51 -14.75 -37.31 18.95
C ILE A 51 -16.09 -37.83 18.42
N GLU A 52 -17.06 -38.03 19.31
CA GLU A 52 -18.38 -38.60 19.01
C GLU A 52 -19.20 -37.71 18.08
N GLN A 53 -20.07 -38.36 17.29
CA GLN A 53 -20.76 -37.74 16.15
C GLN A 53 -22.29 -37.82 16.28
N GLY A 54 -22.80 -38.34 17.40
CA GLY A 54 -24.22 -38.53 17.70
C GLY A 54 -24.68 -39.99 17.67
N PRO A 55 -25.92 -40.26 18.15
CA PRO A 55 -26.88 -39.29 18.67
C PRO A 55 -26.72 -38.98 20.17
N GLU A 56 -26.02 -39.81 20.94
CA GLU A 56 -25.92 -39.66 22.40
C GLU A 56 -24.99 -38.51 22.81
N ASN A 57 -23.89 -38.30 22.10
CA ASN A 57 -22.96 -37.20 22.35
C ASN A 57 -22.56 -36.53 21.03
N LEU A 58 -22.31 -35.24 21.07
CA LEU A 58 -21.80 -34.47 19.93
C LEU A 58 -20.44 -33.88 20.28
N SER A 59 -19.49 -33.98 19.35
CA SER A 59 -18.24 -33.23 19.45
C SER A 59 -18.53 -31.75 19.62
N GLU A 60 -17.71 -31.09 20.44
CA GLU A 60 -17.85 -29.68 20.77
C GLU A 60 -17.85 -28.80 19.51
N VAL A 61 -17.10 -29.18 18.48
CA VAL A 61 -17.05 -28.48 17.19
C VAL A 61 -18.40 -28.56 16.49
N ARG A 62 -19.04 -29.74 16.45
CA ARG A 62 -20.35 -29.91 15.81
C ARG A 62 -21.47 -29.28 16.62
N PHE A 63 -21.38 -29.33 17.94
CA PHE A 63 -22.33 -28.65 18.80
C PHE A 63 -22.26 -27.13 18.59
N LEU A 64 -21.05 -26.55 18.61
CA LEU A 64 -20.82 -25.13 18.33
C LEU A 64 -21.27 -24.73 16.93
N HIS A 65 -20.98 -25.54 15.91
CA HIS A 65 -21.50 -25.34 14.56
C HIS A 65 -23.04 -25.27 14.54
N GLY A 66 -23.70 -26.21 15.24
CA GLY A 66 -25.15 -26.22 15.40
C GLY A 66 -25.68 -24.96 16.08
N LEU A 67 -24.98 -24.44 17.09
CA LEU A 67 -25.34 -23.19 17.77
C LEU A 67 -25.25 -21.97 16.85
N TYR A 68 -24.19 -21.88 16.05
CA TYR A 68 -24.09 -20.82 15.06
C TYR A 68 -25.18 -20.93 13.98
N ALA A 69 -25.48 -22.13 13.52
CA ALA A 69 -26.52 -22.37 12.52
C ALA A 69 -27.93 -21.92 12.97
N VAL A 70 -28.22 -21.98 14.28
CA VAL A 70 -29.48 -21.51 14.86
C VAL A 70 -29.43 -20.07 15.38
N GLY A 71 -28.33 -19.35 15.16
CA GLY A 71 -28.22 -17.92 15.48
C GLY A 71 -27.87 -17.60 16.94
N ALA A 72 -27.18 -18.50 17.65
CA ALA A 72 -26.86 -18.29 19.07
C ALA A 72 -25.77 -17.22 19.35
N ALA A 73 -25.06 -16.75 18.32
CA ALA A 73 -23.91 -15.85 18.45
C ALA A 73 -24.13 -14.61 19.34
N PRO A 74 -25.26 -13.89 19.27
CA PRO A 74 -25.46 -12.67 20.06
C PRO A 74 -25.61 -12.92 21.57
N TYR A 75 -25.86 -14.16 22.00
CA TYR A 75 -26.27 -14.48 23.38
C TYR A 75 -25.12 -14.94 24.27
N PHE A 76 -23.87 -14.90 23.80
CA PHE A 76 -22.69 -15.14 24.62
C PHE A 76 -21.53 -14.22 24.23
N ASP A 77 -20.74 -13.79 25.22
CA ASP A 77 -19.55 -12.96 25.05
C ASP A 77 -18.28 -13.79 24.86
N ILE A 78 -18.22 -14.95 25.52
CA ILE A 78 -17.00 -15.77 25.67
C ILE A 78 -17.33 -17.23 25.41
N LEU A 79 -16.52 -17.91 24.58
CA LEU A 79 -16.62 -19.36 24.41
C LEU A 79 -15.90 -20.07 25.55
N SER A 80 -16.55 -21.06 26.17
CA SER A 80 -15.94 -21.88 27.21
C SER A 80 -15.52 -23.25 26.66
N ALA A 81 -14.22 -23.53 26.71
CA ALA A 81 -13.62 -24.78 26.26
C ALA A 81 -13.05 -25.58 27.44
N GLN A 82 -12.83 -26.89 27.23
CA GLN A 82 -12.12 -27.75 28.17
C GLN A 82 -10.89 -28.40 27.50
N PRO A 83 -9.79 -27.66 27.25
CA PRO A 83 -8.60 -28.21 26.63
C PRO A 83 -7.81 -29.10 27.59
N TYR A 84 -8.28 -30.33 27.81
CA TYR A 84 -7.50 -31.35 28.50
C TYR A 84 -6.34 -31.84 27.63
N GLY A 85 -5.23 -32.19 28.27
CA GLY A 85 -4.04 -32.69 27.58
C GLY A 85 -4.10 -34.15 27.15
N PHE A 86 -5.00 -34.93 27.76
CA PHE A 86 -5.15 -36.37 27.53
C PHE A 86 -3.80 -37.11 27.63
N HIS A 87 -3.39 -37.81 26.56
CA HIS A 87 -2.15 -38.57 26.48
C HIS A 87 -0.98 -37.79 25.85
N SER A 88 -1.20 -36.53 25.49
CA SER A 88 -0.26 -35.73 24.70
C SER A 88 0.43 -34.67 25.54
N ALA A 89 1.67 -34.33 25.20
CA ALA A 89 2.33 -33.17 25.77
C ALA A 89 1.67 -31.87 25.28
N PRO A 90 1.72 -30.76 26.04
CA PRO A 90 1.20 -29.47 25.60
C PRO A 90 1.85 -28.95 24.32
N GLY A 91 3.00 -29.48 23.91
CA GLY A 91 3.68 -29.12 22.65
C GLY A 91 3.16 -29.86 21.41
N ASP A 92 2.24 -30.82 21.56
CA ASP A 92 1.61 -31.49 20.43
C ASP A 92 0.72 -30.50 19.65
N ARG A 93 1.07 -30.25 18.39
CA ARG A 93 0.40 -29.31 17.49
C ARG A 93 -0.52 -29.99 16.49
N GLN A 94 -0.80 -31.28 16.64
CA GLN A 94 -1.80 -31.95 15.82
C GLN A 94 -3.18 -31.35 16.09
N ILE A 95 -3.84 -30.89 15.03
CA ILE A 95 -5.18 -30.31 15.07
C ILE A 95 -6.06 -31.16 14.16
N GLY A 96 -7.11 -31.76 14.72
CA GLY A 96 -8.05 -32.58 13.96
C GLY A 96 -9.22 -33.07 14.82
N GLN A 97 -10.39 -33.22 14.21
CA GLN A 97 -11.61 -33.61 14.93
C GLN A 97 -11.50 -34.99 15.59
N GLY A 98 -10.62 -35.88 15.10
CA GLY A 98 -10.34 -37.19 15.69
C GLY A 98 -9.21 -37.20 16.74
N VAL A 99 -8.63 -36.06 17.09
CA VAL A 99 -7.52 -35.95 18.06
C VAL A 99 -8.00 -35.26 19.32
N LEU A 100 -7.74 -35.87 20.47
CA LEU A 100 -7.98 -35.31 21.80
C LEU A 100 -6.64 -34.88 22.42
N ASN A 101 -6.40 -33.56 22.45
CA ASN A 101 -5.20 -32.96 23.00
C ASN A 101 -5.45 -31.49 23.41
N PHE A 102 -4.45 -30.86 24.02
CA PHE A 102 -4.51 -29.44 24.41
C PHE A 102 -4.77 -28.51 23.22
N SER A 103 -4.18 -28.82 22.05
CA SER A 103 -4.34 -28.02 20.81
C SER A 103 -5.74 -28.05 20.22
N ARG A 104 -6.62 -28.95 20.67
CA ARG A 104 -7.99 -29.09 20.17
C ARG A 104 -8.82 -27.82 20.34
N ALA A 105 -8.52 -26.96 21.31
CA ALA A 105 -9.17 -25.65 21.45
C ALA A 105 -9.02 -24.77 20.20
N VAL A 106 -8.01 -25.01 19.36
CA VAL A 106 -7.85 -24.30 18.08
C VAL A 106 -9.01 -24.61 17.12
N LEU A 107 -9.59 -25.81 17.13
CA LEU A 107 -10.76 -26.14 16.27
C LEU A 107 -11.97 -25.28 16.63
N LEU A 108 -12.20 -25.07 17.92
CA LEU A 108 -13.27 -24.19 18.39
C LEU A 108 -13.02 -22.74 17.95
N ARG A 109 -11.77 -22.29 18.03
CA ARG A 109 -11.37 -20.98 17.55
C ARG A 109 -11.57 -20.82 16.04
N GLU A 110 -11.23 -21.83 15.25
CA GLU A 110 -11.46 -21.86 13.80
C GLU A 110 -12.95 -21.77 13.46
N GLU A 111 -13.81 -22.46 14.23
CA GLU A 111 -15.26 -22.41 14.06
C GLU A 111 -15.83 -21.01 14.35
N MET A 112 -15.35 -20.34 15.41
CA MET A 112 -15.73 -18.95 15.71
C MET A 112 -15.31 -17.99 14.58
N ILE A 113 -14.09 -18.13 14.07
CA ILE A 113 -13.58 -17.31 12.95
C ILE A 113 -14.42 -17.53 11.69
N ALA A 114 -14.77 -18.77 11.38
CA ALA A 114 -15.60 -19.12 10.22
C ALA A 114 -16.98 -18.45 10.27
N HIS A 115 -17.50 -18.15 11.46
CA HIS A 115 -18.79 -17.49 11.68
C HIS A 115 -18.69 -15.99 12.01
N GLY A 116 -17.51 -15.38 11.87
CA GLY A 116 -17.30 -13.94 12.11
C GLY A 116 -17.19 -13.54 13.59
N ASP A 117 -17.11 -14.50 14.50
CA ASP A 117 -17.04 -14.31 15.95
C ASP A 117 -15.59 -14.34 16.48
N GLY A 118 -14.62 -14.16 15.59
CA GLY A 118 -13.19 -14.20 15.90
C GLY A 118 -12.71 -13.12 16.88
N GLU A 119 -13.47 -12.08 17.19
CA GLU A 119 -13.02 -11.09 18.18
C GLU A 119 -13.29 -11.54 19.63
N LYS A 120 -14.17 -12.53 19.84
CA LYS A 120 -14.49 -13.04 21.17
C LYS A 120 -13.38 -13.93 21.72
N ALA A 121 -13.18 -13.85 23.04
CA ALA A 121 -12.22 -14.67 23.74
C ALA A 121 -12.73 -16.12 23.90
N VAL A 122 -11.78 -17.06 24.03
CA VAL A 122 -12.03 -18.42 24.49
C VAL A 122 -11.45 -18.54 25.89
N TRP A 123 -12.21 -19.06 26.84
CA TRP A 123 -11.72 -19.35 28.19
C TRP A 123 -11.63 -20.85 28.38
N ALA A 124 -10.51 -21.32 28.94
CA ALA A 124 -10.37 -22.71 29.33
C ALA A 124 -10.98 -22.88 30.73
N SER A 125 -12.27 -23.23 30.78
CA SER A 125 -12.98 -23.48 32.04
C SER A 125 -12.44 -24.68 32.82
N HIS A 126 -11.85 -25.64 32.10
CA HIS A 126 -11.15 -26.78 32.68
C HIS A 126 -9.95 -27.09 31.79
N PHE A 127 -8.77 -27.21 32.36
CA PHE A 127 -7.61 -27.74 31.66
C PHE A 127 -6.71 -28.52 32.63
N GLY A 128 -5.79 -29.30 32.07
CA GLY A 128 -4.76 -30.01 32.81
C GLY A 128 -4.49 -31.41 32.28
N TRP A 129 -3.67 -32.13 33.04
CA TRP A 129 -3.35 -33.55 32.83
C TRP A 129 -3.75 -34.33 34.06
N ASN A 130 -4.27 -35.53 33.85
CA ASN A 130 -4.68 -36.41 34.93
C ASN A 130 -3.49 -37.21 35.48
N SER A 131 -3.33 -37.21 36.79
CA SER A 131 -2.28 -37.92 37.53
C SER A 131 -2.86 -38.60 38.77
N LEU A 132 -3.44 -39.79 38.57
CA LEU A 132 -3.93 -40.63 39.67
C LEU A 132 -2.76 -41.29 40.42
N PRO A 133 -2.88 -41.56 41.74
CA PRO A 133 -1.89 -42.31 42.51
C PRO A 133 -1.61 -43.69 41.91
N ALA A 134 -0.38 -44.20 42.12
CA ALA A 134 0.00 -45.54 41.65
C ALA A 134 -0.86 -46.67 42.26
N THR A 135 -1.46 -46.42 43.44
CA THR A 135 -2.34 -47.35 44.17
C THR A 135 -3.83 -47.07 43.90
N TRP A 136 -4.17 -46.47 42.77
CA TRP A 136 -5.58 -46.18 42.42
C TRP A 136 -6.31 -47.48 42.04
N GLU A 137 -7.30 -47.86 42.85
CA GLU A 137 -8.06 -49.10 42.68
C GLU A 137 -9.50 -48.88 42.15
N ASP A 138 -9.89 -47.63 41.92
CA ASP A 138 -11.22 -47.24 41.42
C ASP A 138 -11.26 -47.18 39.86
N VAL A 139 -12.27 -46.54 39.28
CA VAL A 139 -12.43 -46.39 37.83
C VAL A 139 -11.19 -45.71 37.20
N PRO A 140 -10.58 -46.30 36.15
CA PRO A 140 -9.45 -45.71 35.42
C PRO A 140 -9.81 -44.39 34.73
N SER A 141 -8.83 -43.51 34.55
CA SER A 141 -9.02 -42.21 33.89
C SER A 141 -9.31 -42.33 32.39
N ILE A 142 -10.32 -41.57 31.93
CA ILE A 142 -10.60 -41.32 30.51
C ILE A 142 -9.81 -40.13 29.94
N TRP A 143 -9.16 -39.34 30.80
CA TRP A 143 -8.38 -38.15 30.42
C TRP A 143 -6.88 -38.45 30.30
N GLY A 144 -6.52 -39.72 30.09
CA GLY A 144 -5.14 -40.18 30.14
C GLY A 144 -4.55 -40.21 31.55
N GLN A 145 -3.26 -40.51 31.62
CA GLN A 145 -2.55 -40.72 32.88
C GLN A 145 -1.08 -40.35 32.70
N VAL A 146 -0.57 -39.48 33.57
CA VAL A 146 0.86 -39.12 33.69
C VAL A 146 1.27 -39.14 35.17
N ASP A 147 2.57 -39.22 35.46
CA ASP A 147 3.08 -39.03 36.82
C ASP A 147 2.97 -37.56 37.28
N GLU A 148 3.08 -37.31 38.59
CA GLU A 148 2.86 -35.97 39.16
C GLU A 148 3.87 -34.93 38.69
N LEU A 149 5.12 -35.31 38.40
CA LEU A 149 6.13 -34.39 37.91
C LEU A 149 5.86 -34.02 36.46
N THR A 150 5.49 -34.99 35.63
CA THR A 150 5.05 -34.75 34.25
C THR A 150 3.79 -33.89 34.21
N GLN A 151 2.81 -34.12 35.09
CA GLN A 151 1.62 -33.27 35.21
C GLN A 151 1.99 -31.81 35.49
N ALA A 152 2.88 -31.58 36.47
CA ALA A 152 3.32 -30.23 36.82
C ALA A 152 4.05 -29.55 35.65
N ALA A 153 4.99 -30.26 35.01
CA ALA A 153 5.73 -29.76 33.85
C ALA A 153 4.80 -29.43 32.67
N TYR A 154 3.86 -30.31 32.34
CA TYR A 154 2.92 -30.11 31.25
C TYR A 154 1.95 -28.98 31.52
N THR A 155 1.41 -28.88 32.74
CA THR A 155 0.51 -27.79 33.13
C THR A 155 1.21 -26.43 33.02
N GLY A 156 2.45 -26.32 33.52
CA GLY A 156 3.22 -25.09 33.39
C GLY A 156 3.55 -24.73 31.94
N ALA A 157 3.98 -25.70 31.14
CA ALA A 157 4.26 -25.51 29.72
C ALA A 157 3.00 -25.16 28.90
N ALA A 158 1.82 -25.63 29.29
CA ALA A 158 0.54 -25.29 28.68
C ALA A 158 0.18 -23.82 28.90
N VAL A 159 0.33 -23.33 30.14
CA VAL A 159 0.09 -21.90 30.48
C VAL A 159 1.05 -21.01 29.69
N GLU A 160 2.34 -21.35 29.66
CA GLU A 160 3.34 -20.61 28.89
C GLU A 160 3.04 -20.66 27.38
N ARG A 161 2.65 -21.81 26.84
CA ARG A 161 2.27 -21.91 25.43
C ARG A 161 1.05 -21.05 25.11
N ALA A 162 -0.01 -21.10 25.91
CA ALA A 162 -1.20 -20.30 25.71
C ALA A 162 -0.88 -18.79 25.73
N ARG A 163 -0.07 -18.34 26.70
CA ARG A 163 0.42 -16.96 26.77
C ARG A 163 1.14 -16.54 25.48
N ARG A 164 1.97 -17.41 24.89
CA ARG A 164 2.83 -17.10 23.73
C ARG A 164 2.12 -17.20 22.39
N GLU A 165 1.26 -18.20 22.24
CA GLU A 165 0.69 -18.60 20.94
C GLU A 165 -0.79 -18.21 20.79
N TRP A 166 -1.53 -18.02 21.88
CA TRP A 166 -2.99 -17.89 21.87
C TRP A 166 -3.45 -16.55 22.47
N PRO A 167 -3.28 -15.42 21.76
CA PRO A 167 -3.76 -14.10 22.21
C PRO A 167 -5.29 -14.04 22.41
N TRP A 168 -6.02 -15.03 21.88
CA TRP A 168 -7.47 -15.20 22.02
C TRP A 168 -7.86 -16.06 23.23
N MET A 169 -6.91 -16.71 23.90
CA MET A 169 -7.16 -17.50 25.11
C MET A 169 -7.12 -16.56 26.33
N GLY A 170 -8.22 -16.52 27.06
CA GLY A 170 -8.33 -15.81 28.33
C GLY A 170 -7.79 -16.64 29.50
N PRO A 171 -8.47 -16.62 30.67
CA PRO A 171 -8.10 -17.44 31.81
C PRO A 171 -8.05 -18.94 31.46
N LEU A 172 -7.05 -19.61 32.04
CA LEU A 172 -6.99 -21.08 32.11
C LEU A 172 -7.28 -21.52 33.55
N CYS A 173 -8.45 -22.12 33.75
CA CYS A 173 -8.91 -22.64 35.02
C CYS A 173 -8.50 -24.10 35.15
N LEU A 174 -7.55 -24.39 36.05
CA LEU A 174 -7.16 -25.77 36.35
C LEU A 174 -8.41 -26.54 36.77
N ALA A 175 -8.60 -27.74 36.23
CA ALA A 175 -9.84 -28.48 36.37
C ALA A 175 -10.27 -28.72 37.83
N HIS A 176 -9.32 -28.75 38.79
CA HIS A 176 -9.66 -28.87 40.19
C HIS A 176 -8.59 -28.34 41.15
N PHE A 177 -9.02 -27.79 42.29
CA PHE A 177 -8.11 -27.30 43.32
C PHE A 177 -7.73 -28.40 44.34
N GLN A 178 -8.73 -29.04 44.95
CA GLN A 178 -8.56 -30.03 46.01
C GLN A 178 -9.62 -31.13 45.82
N PRO A 179 -9.29 -32.42 45.93
CA PRO A 179 -10.25 -33.49 45.72
C PRO A 179 -11.30 -33.55 46.84
N ASP A 180 -12.47 -34.07 46.53
CA ASP A 180 -13.50 -34.43 47.51
C ASP A 180 -13.48 -35.95 47.78
N PRO A 181 -12.92 -36.40 48.92
CA PRO A 181 -12.82 -37.82 49.24
C PRO A 181 -14.17 -38.46 49.62
N ASP A 182 -15.17 -37.67 50.00
CA ASP A 182 -16.46 -38.16 50.51
C ASP A 182 -17.49 -38.36 49.38
N THR A 183 -17.20 -37.89 48.17
CA THR A 183 -18.03 -38.12 47.00
C THR A 183 -17.94 -39.60 46.56
N PRO A 184 -19.04 -40.37 46.51
CA PRO A 184 -19.02 -41.78 46.10
C PRO A 184 -18.81 -41.94 44.58
N ALA A 185 -18.27 -43.08 44.15
CA ALA A 185 -18.13 -43.42 42.74
C ALA A 185 -19.51 -43.55 42.09
N LEU A 186 -19.66 -43.08 40.84
CA LEU A 186 -20.89 -43.30 40.10
C LEU A 186 -21.06 -44.79 39.76
N PRO A 187 -22.27 -45.36 39.91
CA PRO A 187 -22.55 -46.76 39.54
C PRO A 187 -22.33 -47.06 38.05
N SER A 188 -22.27 -46.03 37.21
CA SER A 188 -22.09 -46.13 35.75
C SER A 188 -20.70 -46.63 35.35
N GLY A 189 -19.71 -46.65 36.25
CA GLY A 189 -18.32 -46.99 35.92
C GLY A 189 -17.63 -45.93 35.06
N ILE A 190 -18.20 -44.73 34.95
CA ILE A 190 -17.61 -43.57 34.29
C ILE A 190 -16.94 -42.72 35.37
N PRO A 191 -15.66 -42.29 35.21
CA PRO A 191 -15.01 -41.42 36.17
C PRO A 191 -15.80 -40.12 36.39
N ASP A 192 -16.15 -39.81 37.64
CA ASP A 192 -16.86 -38.57 37.96
C ASP A 192 -15.89 -37.38 37.99
N ALA A 193 -16.21 -36.36 37.19
CA ALA A 193 -15.52 -35.08 37.17
C ALA A 193 -15.54 -34.38 38.54
N ARG A 194 -16.50 -34.68 39.43
CA ARG A 194 -16.54 -34.08 40.78
C ARG A 194 -15.48 -34.65 41.71
N ARG A 195 -14.95 -35.85 41.43
CA ARG A 195 -13.89 -36.47 42.23
C ARG A 195 -12.51 -35.93 41.87
N HIS A 196 -12.28 -35.61 40.59
CA HIS A 196 -11.10 -34.94 39.98
C HIS A 196 -9.72 -35.13 40.66
N TRP A 197 -9.49 -36.28 41.29
CA TRP A 197 -8.29 -36.51 42.10
C TRP A 197 -7.02 -36.35 41.29
N GLY A 198 -7.05 -36.86 40.06
CA GLY A 198 -5.91 -36.75 39.17
C GLY A 198 -5.61 -35.34 38.69
N PHE A 199 -6.52 -34.36 38.80
CA PHE A 199 -6.29 -32.97 38.41
C PHE A 199 -6.05 -32.00 39.58
N ALA A 200 -6.30 -32.44 40.81
CA ALA A 200 -6.22 -31.57 41.98
C ALA A 200 -4.82 -30.99 42.18
N ALA A 201 -4.75 -29.70 42.52
CA ALA A 201 -3.49 -29.03 42.87
C ALA A 201 -3.02 -29.35 44.29
N VAL A 202 -3.96 -29.64 45.19
CA VAL A 202 -3.73 -29.87 46.62
C VAL A 202 -4.36 -31.21 47.01
N GLY A 203 -3.72 -31.96 47.89
CA GLY A 203 -4.27 -33.20 48.46
C GLY A 203 -5.46 -32.94 49.41
N PRO A 204 -6.23 -33.98 49.79
CA PRO A 204 -7.36 -33.82 50.72
C PRO A 204 -6.96 -33.26 52.09
N ASP A 205 -5.74 -33.53 52.52
CA ASP A 205 -5.12 -33.07 53.76
C ASP A 205 -4.59 -31.62 53.67
N GLY A 206 -4.75 -30.95 52.52
CA GLY A 206 -4.22 -29.61 52.28
C GLY A 206 -2.76 -29.59 51.82
N THR A 207 -2.13 -30.76 51.60
CA THR A 207 -0.72 -30.83 51.18
C THR A 207 -0.58 -30.41 49.70
N PRO A 208 0.26 -29.40 49.38
CA PRO A 208 0.49 -28.98 47.99
C PRO A 208 1.13 -30.09 47.14
N ARG A 209 0.54 -30.39 45.98
CA ARG A 209 1.13 -31.29 44.98
C ARG A 209 2.12 -30.54 44.08
N PRO A 210 3.00 -31.22 43.33
CA PRO A 210 3.97 -30.56 42.44
C PRO A 210 3.35 -29.52 41.49
N VAL A 211 2.15 -29.78 40.95
CA VAL A 211 1.45 -28.83 40.07
C VAL A 211 1.07 -27.52 40.76
N PHE A 212 0.70 -27.54 42.06
CA PHE A 212 0.45 -26.31 42.83
C PHE A 212 1.71 -25.46 42.93
N ASN A 213 2.86 -26.08 43.18
CA ASN A 213 4.13 -25.36 43.26
C ASN A 213 4.49 -24.70 41.93
N THR A 214 4.30 -25.39 40.80
CA THR A 214 4.48 -24.81 39.45
C THR A 214 3.54 -23.63 39.21
N LEU A 215 2.25 -23.77 39.52
CA LEU A 215 1.27 -22.69 39.34
C LEU A 215 1.56 -21.50 40.27
N SER A 216 1.97 -21.75 41.51
CA SER A 216 2.38 -20.72 42.47
C SER A 216 3.60 -19.94 41.98
N GLN A 217 4.58 -20.61 41.36
CA GLN A 217 5.72 -19.95 40.73
C GLN A 217 5.27 -19.06 39.55
N LEU A 218 4.39 -19.58 38.68
CA LEU A 218 3.86 -18.82 37.53
C LEU A 218 3.01 -17.61 37.95
N ALA A 219 2.32 -17.69 39.08
CA ALA A 219 1.50 -16.62 39.63
C ALA A 219 2.33 -15.51 40.32
N ARG A 220 3.56 -15.82 40.75
CA ARG A 220 4.48 -14.85 41.38
C ARG A 220 5.31 -14.04 40.38
N VAL A 221 5.32 -14.42 39.11
CA VAL A 221 5.99 -13.64 38.05
C VAL A 221 5.30 -12.27 37.94
N PRO A 222 6.05 -11.15 37.92
CA PRO A 222 5.48 -9.82 37.74
C PRO A 222 4.55 -9.77 36.51
N PRO A 223 3.39 -9.11 36.60
CA PRO A 223 2.50 -8.93 35.46
C PRO A 223 3.24 -8.32 34.27
N THR A 224 2.98 -8.84 33.07
CA THR A 224 3.55 -8.34 31.83
C THR A 224 2.54 -8.51 30.70
N ASN A 225 2.69 -7.73 29.63
CA ASN A 225 1.87 -7.87 28.44
C ASN A 225 2.44 -8.99 27.55
N TYR A 226 1.76 -10.12 27.49
CA TYR A 226 2.08 -11.22 26.57
C TYR A 226 1.52 -10.92 25.15
N PRO A 227 1.78 -11.76 24.13
CA PRO A 227 1.20 -11.57 22.81
C PRO A 227 -0.32 -11.37 22.86
N GLY A 228 -0.79 -10.25 22.30
CA GLY A 228 -2.16 -9.78 22.46
C GLY A 228 -2.32 -8.29 22.19
N ALA A 229 -3.55 -7.78 22.29
CA ALA A 229 -3.88 -6.37 22.17
C ALA A 229 -4.40 -5.82 23.50
N TYR A 230 -3.91 -4.64 23.87
CA TYR A 230 -4.16 -4.03 25.18
C TYR A 230 -4.59 -2.58 25.01
N THR A 231 -5.47 -2.15 25.92
CA THR A 231 -5.83 -0.74 26.09
C THR A 231 -5.10 -0.18 27.32
N PRO A 232 -5.05 1.15 27.50
CA PRO A 232 -4.54 1.75 28.72
C PRO A 232 -5.24 1.29 30.00
N LEU A 233 -6.51 0.87 29.92
CA LEU A 233 -7.29 0.37 31.04
C LEU A 233 -7.07 -1.12 31.33
N SER A 234 -6.68 -1.91 30.34
CA SER A 234 -6.58 -3.38 30.44
C SER A 234 -5.14 -3.91 30.47
N GLY A 235 -4.18 -3.14 29.95
CA GLY A 235 -2.79 -3.55 29.85
C GLY A 235 -1.97 -3.21 31.09
N VAL A 236 -0.87 -3.92 31.28
CA VAL A 236 0.09 -3.64 32.35
C VAL A 236 0.99 -2.48 31.92
N ALA A 237 0.96 -1.36 32.63
CA ALA A 237 1.84 -0.22 32.36
C ALA A 237 2.03 0.64 33.62
N GLU A 238 3.17 1.32 33.70
CA GLU A 238 3.44 2.35 34.71
C GLU A 238 3.34 3.72 34.05
N TRP A 239 2.52 4.60 34.63
CA TRP A 239 2.20 5.91 34.08
C TRP A 239 2.83 7.02 34.92
N LYS A 240 3.48 7.98 34.27
CA LYS A 240 4.12 9.14 34.91
C LYS A 240 3.67 10.43 34.22
N GLY A 241 3.28 11.43 35.03
CA GLY A 241 2.70 12.69 34.55
C GLY A 241 1.18 12.71 34.69
N ASN A 242 0.55 13.73 34.11
CA ASN A 242 -0.88 14.00 34.26
C ASN A 242 -1.68 13.35 33.12
N TRP A 243 -1.74 12.03 33.11
CA TRP A 243 -2.53 11.26 32.13
C TRP A 243 -4.02 11.25 32.47
N GLU A 244 -4.86 11.41 31.44
CA GLU A 244 -6.30 11.14 31.51
C GLU A 244 -6.63 9.81 30.83
N PHE A 245 -7.62 9.07 31.34
CA PHE A 245 -7.99 7.74 30.84
C PHE A 245 -9.47 7.64 30.51
N SER A 246 -9.79 7.00 29.39
CA SER A 246 -11.15 6.62 29.02
C SER A 246 -11.14 5.40 28.10
N ASP A 247 -12.32 4.94 27.67
CA ASP A 247 -12.47 3.90 26.64
C ASP A 247 -11.80 4.28 25.31
N LEU A 248 -11.55 5.57 25.08
CA LEU A 248 -10.87 6.08 23.89
C LEU A 248 -9.35 5.85 23.94
N GLY A 249 -8.78 5.66 25.13
CA GLY A 249 -7.36 5.52 25.37
C GLY A 249 -6.85 6.40 26.51
N ALA A 250 -5.57 6.79 26.39
CA ALA A 250 -4.90 7.68 27.32
C ALA A 250 -4.59 9.01 26.61
N ASP A 251 -4.92 10.12 27.29
CA ASP A 251 -4.65 11.47 26.82
C ASP A 251 -3.61 12.18 27.71
N VAL A 252 -2.92 13.12 27.09
CA VAL A 252 -1.85 13.89 27.71
C VAL A 252 -2.30 15.31 28.01
N SER A 253 -1.70 15.93 29.03
CA SER A 253 -1.97 17.32 29.35
C SER A 253 -1.26 18.27 28.38
N GLN A 254 -1.68 19.53 28.37
CA GLN A 254 -1.03 20.57 27.58
C GLN A 254 0.39 20.90 28.07
N GLU A 255 0.69 20.65 29.35
CA GLU A 255 2.01 20.90 29.96
C GLU A 255 3.11 20.01 29.36
N GLY A 256 2.74 18.80 28.96
CA GLY A 256 3.62 17.82 28.32
C GLY A 256 4.59 17.13 29.29
N GLY A 257 5.38 16.20 28.76
CA GLY A 257 6.39 15.45 29.53
C GLY A 257 5.87 14.15 30.14
N GLU A 258 4.65 13.75 29.79
CA GLU A 258 4.07 12.47 30.15
C GLU A 258 4.86 11.30 29.57
N GLN A 259 4.94 10.25 30.37
CA GLN A 259 5.66 9.03 30.04
C GLN A 259 4.85 7.81 30.47
N VAL A 260 4.93 6.74 29.67
CA VAL A 260 4.40 5.42 30.01
C VAL A 260 5.47 4.35 29.79
N THR A 261 5.58 3.45 30.76
CA THR A 261 6.47 2.29 30.74
C THR A 261 5.62 1.03 30.55
N ILE A 262 5.86 0.29 29.47
CA ILE A 262 5.09 -0.89 29.06
C ILE A 262 6.01 -2.12 29.13
N PRO A 263 5.91 -2.95 30.19
CA PRO A 263 6.61 -4.24 30.23
C PRO A 263 5.88 -5.25 29.33
N PHE A 264 6.62 -5.95 28.47
CA PHE A 264 6.03 -6.97 27.61
C PHE A 264 6.91 -8.21 27.45
N TRP A 265 6.30 -9.34 27.09
CA TRP A 265 7.00 -10.53 26.64
C TRP A 265 6.68 -10.77 25.17
N GLY A 266 7.68 -10.86 24.29
CA GLY A 266 7.44 -11.07 22.86
C GLY A 266 8.67 -10.79 22.00
N THR A 267 8.44 -10.66 20.70
CA THR A 267 9.48 -10.30 19.71
C THR A 267 9.19 -8.97 19.03
N ASP A 268 7.95 -8.48 19.13
CA ASP A 268 7.49 -7.29 18.42
C ASP A 268 6.52 -6.49 19.29
N LEU A 269 6.59 -5.17 19.17
CA LEU A 269 5.71 -4.22 19.82
C LEU A 269 5.16 -3.23 18.78
N GLY A 270 3.85 -3.02 18.81
CA GLY A 270 3.16 -1.96 18.08
C GLY A 270 2.38 -1.06 19.02
N LEU A 271 2.34 0.23 18.71
CA LEU A 271 1.49 1.20 19.42
C LEU A 271 0.22 1.44 18.60
N ARG A 272 -0.94 1.30 19.23
CA ARG A 272 -2.23 1.67 18.66
C ARG A 272 -2.45 3.14 18.97
N VAL A 273 -2.35 3.96 17.93
CA VAL A 273 -2.37 5.42 18.06
C VAL A 273 -3.56 6.01 17.34
N ARG A 274 -4.13 7.09 17.90
CA ARG A 274 -4.99 7.98 17.12
C ARG A 274 -4.10 8.94 16.36
N ARG A 275 -4.43 9.18 15.10
CA ARG A 275 -3.73 10.10 14.19
C ARG A 275 -4.75 10.97 13.50
N GLY A 276 -4.35 12.17 13.11
CA GLY A 276 -5.27 13.12 12.47
C GLY A 276 -4.55 14.35 11.93
N HIS A 277 -5.29 15.43 11.73
CA HIS A 277 -4.75 16.72 11.31
C HIS A 277 -4.25 17.54 12.51
N TYR A 278 -3.30 16.98 13.26
CA TYR A 278 -2.65 17.66 14.38
C TYR A 278 -1.20 17.22 14.49
N ARG A 279 -0.40 18.02 15.20
CA ARG A 279 1.00 17.70 15.50
C ARG A 279 1.10 17.01 16.86
N GLY A 280 1.73 15.85 16.87
CA GLY A 280 2.20 15.18 18.09
C GLY A 280 3.22 14.11 17.75
N TYR A 281 4.09 13.80 18.70
CA TYR A 281 5.16 12.82 18.53
C TYR A 281 5.26 11.91 19.76
N PHE A 282 5.46 10.62 19.53
CA PHE A 282 5.87 9.67 20.57
C PHE A 282 7.33 9.31 20.38
N TYR A 283 8.15 9.54 21.39
CA TYR A 283 9.53 9.05 21.43
C TYR A 283 9.56 7.70 22.14
N VAL A 284 10.08 6.67 21.48
CA VAL A 284 9.99 5.29 21.95
C VAL A 284 11.38 4.69 22.11
N THR A 285 11.64 4.13 23.28
CA THR A 285 12.78 3.24 23.51
C THR A 285 12.31 1.85 23.91
N VAL A 286 13.09 0.84 23.57
CA VAL A 286 12.91 -0.55 24.03
C VAL A 286 14.24 -1.00 24.62
N ASP A 287 14.22 -1.44 25.87
CA ASP A 287 15.41 -1.84 26.64
C ASP A 287 16.50 -0.74 26.67
N GLY A 288 16.07 0.51 26.77
CA GLY A 288 16.95 1.69 26.78
C GLY A 288 17.54 2.08 25.42
N GLN A 289 17.23 1.35 24.35
CA GLN A 289 17.66 1.67 22.98
C GLN A 289 16.53 2.30 22.17
N PRO A 290 16.82 3.22 21.22
CA PRO A 290 15.80 3.75 20.31
C PRO A 290 15.08 2.62 19.55
N ALA A 291 13.75 2.65 19.53
CA ALA A 291 12.94 1.60 18.92
C ALA A 291 13.32 1.37 17.44
N ASN A 292 13.56 0.11 17.07
CA ASN A 292 14.28 -0.24 15.84
C ASN A 292 13.45 -0.13 14.54
N LYS A 293 12.15 0.18 14.63
CA LYS A 293 11.28 0.40 13.46
C LYS A 293 10.87 1.84 13.24
N LEU A 294 11.31 2.75 14.09
CA LEU A 294 10.99 4.17 13.98
C LEU A 294 12.16 4.97 13.38
N PRO A 295 11.87 6.02 12.60
CA PRO A 295 12.88 6.98 12.20
C PRO A 295 13.48 7.67 13.44
N LYS A 296 14.70 8.19 13.27
CA LYS A 296 15.43 8.88 14.33
C LYS A 296 15.54 10.36 14.02
N ASP A 297 15.40 11.20 15.04
CA ASP A 297 15.69 12.63 14.95
C ASP A 297 17.21 12.89 14.92
N GLU A 298 17.62 14.16 14.93
CA GLU A 298 19.05 14.53 14.92
C GLU A 298 19.79 14.14 16.20
N GLU A 299 19.06 13.94 17.30
CA GLU A 299 19.58 13.51 18.60
C GLU A 299 19.64 11.98 18.72
N GLY A 300 19.18 11.27 17.69
CA GLY A 300 19.16 9.81 17.62
C GLY A 300 17.97 9.17 18.34
N ARG A 301 16.98 9.95 18.79
CA ARG A 301 15.77 9.46 19.44
C ARG A 301 14.81 8.93 18.39
N ALA A 302 14.28 7.74 18.62
CA ALA A 302 13.29 7.12 17.76
C ALA A 302 11.93 7.78 17.99
N TYR A 303 11.31 8.33 16.95
CA TYR A 303 10.04 9.04 17.05
C TYR A 303 8.96 8.45 16.13
N LEU A 304 7.70 8.56 16.56
CA LEU A 304 6.50 8.21 15.80
C LEU A 304 5.66 9.48 15.64
N ALA A 305 5.40 9.88 14.40
CA ALA A 305 4.58 11.03 14.06
C ALA A 305 3.08 10.71 14.13
N LEU A 306 2.32 11.51 14.89
CA LEU A 306 0.87 11.36 15.04
C LEU A 306 0.06 12.08 13.96
N THR A 307 0.69 12.92 13.15
CA THR A 307 0.06 13.49 11.96
C THR A 307 -0.30 12.37 11.00
N SER A 308 -1.55 12.27 10.59
CA SER A 308 -1.98 11.27 9.59
C SER A 308 -1.40 11.60 8.19
N PRO A 309 -1.11 10.59 7.34
CA PRO A 309 -0.51 10.83 6.03
C PRO A 309 -1.41 11.65 5.09
N ASP A 310 -2.73 11.53 5.22
CA ASP A 310 -3.76 12.17 4.41
C ASP A 310 -4.58 13.24 5.14
N TYR A 311 -4.23 13.54 6.39
CA TYR A 311 -4.96 14.42 7.32
C TYR A 311 -6.32 13.88 7.80
N GLU A 312 -6.69 12.65 7.45
CA GLU A 312 -7.93 12.04 7.94
C GLU A 312 -7.73 11.41 9.34
N PRO A 313 -8.69 11.59 10.27
CA PRO A 313 -8.65 10.92 11.56
C PRO A 313 -8.67 9.40 11.40
N GLN A 314 -7.71 8.72 12.03
CA GLN A 314 -7.62 7.26 11.99
C GLN A 314 -7.02 6.69 13.28
N VAL A 315 -7.49 5.50 13.69
CA VAL A 315 -6.90 4.72 14.78
C VAL A 315 -6.18 3.53 14.18
N VAL A 316 -4.86 3.52 14.27
CA VAL A 316 -4.01 2.53 13.59
C VAL A 316 -2.94 1.97 14.53
N THR A 317 -2.62 0.69 14.39
CA THR A 317 -1.50 0.06 15.10
C THR A 317 -0.25 0.16 14.24
N LEU A 318 0.74 0.93 14.72
CA LEU A 318 2.02 1.12 14.05
C LEU A 318 3.11 0.29 14.74
N PRO A 319 3.90 -0.51 14.01
CA PRO A 319 5.02 -1.25 14.59
C PRO A 319 6.11 -0.28 15.05
N VAL A 320 6.52 -0.37 16.32
CA VAL A 320 7.59 0.45 16.89
C VAL A 320 8.87 -0.35 17.09
N ALA A 321 8.75 -1.64 17.39
CA ALA A 321 9.88 -2.56 17.47
C ALA A 321 9.53 -3.93 16.90
N THR A 322 10.47 -4.58 16.21
CA THR A 322 10.28 -5.92 15.66
C THR A 322 11.57 -6.73 15.69
N GLY A 323 11.49 -8.05 15.71
CA GLY A 323 12.67 -8.92 15.66
C GLY A 323 13.56 -8.79 16.89
N LEU A 324 12.96 -8.49 18.05
CA LEU A 324 13.62 -8.56 19.34
C LEU A 324 13.88 -10.02 19.73
N PRO A 325 14.91 -10.32 20.54
CA PRO A 325 15.10 -11.66 21.09
C PRO A 325 13.86 -12.09 21.89
N PRO A 326 13.34 -13.33 21.76
CA PRO A 326 12.18 -13.76 22.55
C PRO A 326 12.44 -13.64 24.06
N GLY A 327 11.70 -12.77 24.74
CA GLY A 327 11.90 -12.55 26.17
C GLY A 327 11.08 -11.38 26.72
N HIS A 328 11.40 -11.00 27.96
CA HIS A 328 10.86 -9.82 28.60
C HIS A 328 11.61 -8.57 28.14
N HIS A 329 10.85 -7.52 27.84
CA HIS A 329 11.33 -6.23 27.39
C HIS A 329 10.59 -5.12 28.11
N ILE A 330 11.20 -3.94 28.14
CA ILE A 330 10.58 -2.73 28.67
C ILE A 330 10.58 -1.67 27.57
N ALA A 331 9.38 -1.26 27.14
CA ALA A 331 9.22 -0.11 26.26
C ALA A 331 8.89 1.14 27.08
N VAL A 332 9.55 2.26 26.77
CA VAL A 332 9.25 3.56 27.36
C VAL A 332 8.79 4.49 26.25
N VAL A 333 7.61 5.06 26.41
CA VAL A 333 7.03 6.02 25.47
C VAL A 333 6.95 7.38 26.17
N THR A 334 7.63 8.37 25.62
CA THR A 334 7.57 9.76 26.05
C THR A 334 6.78 10.56 25.02
N VAL A 335 5.81 11.34 25.47
CA VAL A 335 4.90 12.07 24.58
C VAL A 335 5.28 13.54 24.43
N GLU A 336 5.19 14.05 23.21
CA GLU A 336 5.27 15.47 22.88
C GLU A 336 3.99 15.90 22.13
N ARG A 337 3.16 16.72 22.79
CA ARG A 337 1.86 17.23 22.29
C ARG A 337 0.82 16.13 22.00
N GLY A 338 -0.31 16.53 21.42
CA GLY A 338 -1.43 15.64 21.12
C GLY A 338 -2.52 15.60 22.19
N TRP A 339 -2.55 16.58 23.10
CA TRP A 339 -3.62 16.75 24.08
C TRP A 339 -4.98 16.95 23.39
N ASP A 340 -6.06 16.54 24.07
CA ASP A 340 -7.43 16.48 23.56
C ASP A 340 -7.62 15.58 22.32
N GLN A 341 -6.64 14.75 21.98
CA GLN A 341 -6.70 13.85 20.82
C GLN A 341 -6.77 12.38 21.20
N TRP A 342 -6.63 12.02 22.49
CA TRP A 342 -6.52 10.62 22.93
C TRP A 342 -5.46 9.83 22.12
N PRO A 343 -4.20 10.32 22.06
CA PRO A 343 -3.22 9.87 21.09
C PRO A 343 -2.78 8.42 21.29
N LEU A 344 -2.81 7.88 22.52
CA LEU A 344 -2.46 6.49 22.82
C LEU A 344 -3.74 5.66 23.08
N ALA A 345 -4.24 5.01 22.03
CA ALA A 345 -5.41 4.13 22.12
C ALA A 345 -5.09 2.74 22.69
N GLY A 346 -3.80 2.34 22.72
CA GLY A 346 -3.35 1.06 23.26
C GLY A 346 -2.05 0.57 22.65
N TRP A 347 -1.76 -0.71 22.81
CA TRP A 347 -0.59 -1.36 22.24
C TRP A 347 -0.88 -2.83 21.88
N SER A 348 -0.03 -3.40 21.04
CA SER A 348 -0.10 -4.80 20.65
C SER A 348 1.27 -5.42 20.74
N VAL A 349 1.33 -6.62 21.32
CA VAL A 349 2.54 -7.41 21.46
C VAL A 349 2.38 -8.62 20.57
N ALA A 350 3.43 -8.98 19.84
CA ALA A 350 3.44 -10.20 19.05
C ALA A 350 4.65 -11.07 19.35
N TYR A 351 4.47 -12.36 19.11
CA TYR A 351 5.53 -13.35 19.15
C TYR A 351 5.60 -14.05 17.79
N HIS A 352 6.76 -13.94 17.16
CA HIS A 352 7.09 -14.68 15.96
C HIS A 352 8.14 -15.73 16.32
N PRO A 353 7.80 -17.03 16.31
CA PRO A 353 8.80 -18.06 16.49
C PRO A 353 9.83 -17.99 15.36
N ASP A 354 11.04 -18.48 15.63
CA ASP A 354 12.07 -18.58 14.59
C ASP A 354 11.53 -19.46 13.43
N ARG A 355 11.45 -18.84 12.25
CA ARG A 355 10.96 -19.47 11.01
C ARG A 355 12.08 -19.61 9.99
N ASP A 356 13.35 -19.49 10.37
CA ASP A 356 14.45 -19.52 9.41
C ASP A 356 14.50 -20.84 8.66
N VAL A 357 14.34 -21.97 9.34
CA VAL A 357 14.25 -23.29 8.70
C VAL A 357 13.10 -23.34 7.68
N TYR A 358 11.93 -22.81 8.03
CA TYR A 358 10.78 -22.75 7.14
C TYR A 358 11.01 -21.83 5.94
N ARG A 359 11.59 -20.65 6.15
CA ARG A 359 11.94 -19.67 5.11
C ARG A 359 12.96 -20.24 4.14
N TRP A 360 14.02 -20.87 4.66
CA TRP A 360 15.02 -21.56 3.84
C TRP A 360 14.38 -22.69 3.04
N SER A 361 13.51 -23.49 3.66
CA SER A 361 12.76 -24.55 2.95
C SER A 361 11.89 -23.98 1.82
N LEU A 362 11.17 -22.89 2.07
CA LEU A 362 10.32 -22.23 1.07
C LEU A 362 11.15 -21.59 -0.05
N ALA A 363 12.29 -20.99 0.27
CA ALA A 363 13.23 -20.44 -0.71
C ALA A 363 13.82 -21.55 -1.59
N SER A 364 14.22 -22.69 -1.00
CA SER A 364 14.68 -23.87 -1.75
C SER A 364 13.58 -24.42 -2.65
N LEU A 365 12.34 -24.53 -2.18
CA LEU A 365 11.19 -24.95 -2.99
C LEU A 365 10.90 -23.95 -4.13
N SER A 366 11.01 -22.64 -3.87
CA SER A 366 10.81 -21.60 -4.88
C SER A 366 11.90 -21.64 -5.96
N LEU A 367 13.15 -21.85 -5.57
CA LEU A 367 14.27 -22.05 -6.50
C LEU A 367 14.07 -23.31 -7.33
N LEU A 368 13.61 -24.41 -6.71
CA LEU A 368 13.29 -25.65 -7.42
C LEU A 368 12.14 -25.46 -8.41
N ALA A 369 11.11 -24.68 -8.04
CA ALA A 369 10.00 -24.33 -8.92
C ALA A 369 10.45 -23.46 -10.10
N LEU A 370 11.31 -22.46 -9.88
CA LEU A 370 11.91 -21.64 -10.93
C LEU A 370 12.80 -22.47 -11.86
N ALA A 371 13.62 -23.37 -11.31
CA ALA A 371 14.44 -24.28 -12.09
C ALA A 371 13.57 -25.24 -12.94
N SER A 372 12.48 -25.74 -12.36
CA SER A 372 11.50 -26.58 -13.06
C SER A 372 10.78 -25.81 -14.16
N LEU A 373 10.41 -24.55 -13.92
CA LEU A 373 9.79 -23.67 -14.92
C LEU A 373 10.76 -23.35 -16.05
N ALA A 374 12.02 -23.03 -15.75
CA ALA A 374 13.06 -22.83 -16.75
C ALA A 374 13.28 -24.11 -17.57
N GLY A 375 13.33 -25.27 -16.90
CA GLY A 375 13.35 -26.59 -17.54
C GLY A 375 12.16 -26.82 -18.47
N LEU A 376 10.94 -26.47 -18.04
CA LEU A 376 9.72 -26.58 -18.81
C LEU A 376 9.71 -25.65 -20.02
N VAL A 377 10.22 -24.41 -19.90
CA VAL A 377 10.40 -23.48 -21.03
C VAL A 377 11.44 -24.00 -22.02
N MET A 378 12.56 -24.52 -21.54
CA MET A 378 13.61 -25.10 -22.39
C MET A 378 13.14 -26.38 -23.09
N ALA A 379 12.44 -27.26 -22.39
CA ALA A 379 11.85 -28.49 -22.94
C ALA A 379 10.70 -28.15 -23.90
N GLY A 380 9.83 -27.21 -23.55
CA GLY A 380 8.73 -26.72 -24.39
C GLY A 380 9.21 -26.09 -25.69
N ARG A 381 10.39 -25.45 -25.71
CA ARG A 381 11.05 -25.01 -26.96
C ARG A 381 11.49 -26.17 -27.86
N ARG A 382 11.72 -27.36 -27.31
CA ARG A 382 12.09 -28.59 -28.04
C ARG A 382 10.87 -29.43 -28.44
N VAL A 383 9.70 -29.16 -27.87
CA VAL A 383 8.43 -29.81 -28.26
C VAL A 383 8.04 -29.34 -29.66
N ARG A 384 7.75 -30.30 -30.55
CA ARG A 384 7.17 -29.99 -31.87
C ARG A 384 5.72 -29.55 -31.64
N TRP A 385 5.45 -28.25 -31.60
CA TRP A 385 4.09 -27.69 -31.43
C TRP A 385 3.11 -28.00 -32.59
N GLY A 386 3.60 -28.54 -33.71
CA GLY A 386 2.81 -28.85 -34.90
C GLY A 386 1.59 -29.78 -34.69
N PRO A 387 1.69 -30.91 -33.95
CA PRO A 387 0.56 -31.77 -33.63
C PRO A 387 -0.45 -31.11 -32.68
N LEU A 388 0.01 -30.26 -31.75
CA LEU A 388 -0.83 -29.56 -30.78
C LEU A 388 -1.60 -28.41 -31.43
N GLY A 389 -0.97 -27.68 -32.36
CA GLY A 389 -1.64 -26.72 -33.24
C GLY A 389 -2.68 -27.37 -34.15
N ARG A 390 -2.45 -28.62 -34.61
CA ARG A 390 -3.45 -29.43 -35.34
C ARG A 390 -4.62 -29.88 -34.46
N ALA A 391 -4.39 -30.17 -33.18
CA ALA A 391 -5.45 -30.49 -32.23
C ALA A 391 -6.30 -29.26 -31.84
N VAL A 392 -5.67 -28.08 -31.69
CA VAL A 392 -6.39 -26.81 -31.44
C VAL A 392 -7.20 -26.38 -32.66
N THR A 393 -6.71 -26.57 -33.88
CA THR A 393 -7.50 -26.35 -35.11
C THR A 393 -8.63 -27.37 -35.27
N ALA A 394 -8.44 -28.63 -34.85
CA ALA A 394 -9.52 -29.62 -34.79
C ALA A 394 -10.57 -29.26 -33.72
N ALA A 395 -10.17 -28.69 -32.58
CA ALA A 395 -11.07 -28.19 -31.54
C ALA A 395 -11.82 -26.92 -31.95
N TRP A 396 -11.19 -26.03 -32.72
CA TRP A 396 -11.83 -24.88 -33.37
C TRP A 396 -12.97 -25.33 -34.31
N GLY A 397 -12.78 -26.45 -35.00
CA GLY A 397 -13.83 -27.09 -35.82
C GLY A 397 -15.02 -27.64 -35.03
N ARG A 398 -14.90 -27.82 -33.70
CA ARG A 398 -15.96 -28.33 -32.80
C ARG A 398 -16.80 -27.24 -32.12
N LEU A 399 -16.45 -25.96 -32.26
CA LEU A 399 -17.21 -24.85 -31.66
C LEU A 399 -18.59 -24.71 -32.32
N SER A 400 -19.63 -24.33 -31.58
CA SER A 400 -20.98 -24.17 -32.14
C SER A 400 -21.07 -23.02 -33.15
N GLU A 401 -22.01 -23.12 -34.09
CA GLU A 401 -22.20 -22.17 -35.19
C GLU A 401 -22.42 -20.72 -34.71
N GLY A 402 -23.08 -20.54 -33.56
CA GLY A 402 -23.32 -19.23 -32.95
C GLY A 402 -22.06 -18.53 -32.43
N LEU A 403 -21.12 -19.27 -31.84
CA LEU A 403 -19.84 -18.70 -31.39
C LEU A 403 -18.92 -18.40 -32.59
N ARG A 404 -18.98 -19.26 -33.64
CA ARG A 404 -18.33 -18.99 -34.92
C ARG A 404 -18.90 -17.73 -35.57
N LEU A 405 -20.22 -17.54 -35.56
CA LEU A 405 -20.87 -16.33 -36.09
C LEU A 405 -20.49 -15.07 -35.30
N LEU A 406 -20.36 -15.14 -33.98
CA LEU A 406 -19.93 -14.00 -33.17
C LEU A 406 -18.47 -13.62 -33.46
N LEU A 407 -17.57 -14.61 -33.54
CA LEU A 407 -16.17 -14.42 -33.96
C LEU A 407 -16.06 -13.95 -35.42
N THR A 408 -16.92 -14.46 -36.30
CA THR A 408 -17.00 -14.06 -37.71
C THR A 408 -17.56 -12.64 -37.83
N ALA A 409 -18.53 -12.25 -37.00
CA ALA A 409 -19.07 -10.90 -36.95
C ALA A 409 -18.02 -9.91 -36.43
N VAL A 410 -17.30 -10.23 -35.35
CA VAL A 410 -16.18 -9.43 -34.84
C VAL A 410 -15.07 -9.30 -35.87
N THR A 411 -14.72 -10.39 -36.55
CA THR A 411 -13.71 -10.35 -37.63
C THR A 411 -14.22 -9.65 -38.88
N THR A 412 -15.51 -9.70 -39.19
CA THR A 412 -16.16 -8.95 -40.29
C THR A 412 -16.22 -7.45 -39.96
N LEU A 413 -16.43 -7.08 -38.70
CA LEU A 413 -16.36 -5.69 -38.22
C LEU A 413 -14.92 -5.16 -38.28
N LEU A 414 -13.94 -5.99 -37.94
CA LEU A 414 -12.51 -5.72 -38.16
C LEU A 414 -12.14 -5.67 -39.65
N LEU A 415 -12.79 -6.48 -40.49
CA LEU A 415 -12.63 -6.49 -41.95
C LEU A 415 -13.26 -5.27 -42.62
N TRP A 416 -14.40 -4.78 -42.13
CA TRP A 416 -15.02 -3.54 -42.58
C TRP A 416 -14.23 -2.31 -42.11
N ALA A 417 -13.65 -2.36 -40.90
CA ALA A 417 -12.66 -1.37 -40.48
C ALA A 417 -11.40 -1.41 -41.38
N SER A 418 -10.98 -2.60 -41.83
CA SER A 418 -9.87 -2.79 -42.80
C SER A 418 -10.24 -2.36 -44.23
N ALA A 419 -11.50 -2.52 -44.65
CA ALA A 419 -12.01 -2.10 -45.96
C ALA A 419 -12.13 -0.57 -46.05
N TRP A 420 -12.50 0.09 -44.94
CA TRP A 420 -12.42 1.55 -44.81
C TRP A 420 -10.98 2.07 -44.89
N MET A 421 -10.01 1.29 -44.40
CA MET A 421 -8.58 1.62 -44.49
C MET A 421 -8.01 1.51 -45.92
N THR A 422 -8.68 0.80 -46.82
CA THR A 422 -8.24 0.68 -48.23
C THR A 422 -8.51 1.95 -49.03
N TRP A 423 -9.50 2.77 -48.64
CA TRP A 423 -9.70 4.15 -49.16
C TRP A 423 -8.86 5.19 -48.38
N GLY A 424 -8.31 4.82 -47.23
CA GLY A 424 -7.54 5.72 -46.36
C GLY A 424 -6.23 6.20 -47.00
N THR A 425 -5.59 5.42 -47.87
CA THR A 425 -4.42 5.86 -48.65
C THR A 425 -4.80 6.97 -49.62
N ASP A 426 -5.89 6.78 -50.38
CA ASP A 426 -6.39 7.75 -51.35
C ASP A 426 -7.00 8.99 -50.69
N ALA A 427 -7.71 8.82 -49.56
CA ALA A 427 -8.19 9.92 -48.72
C ALA A 427 -7.04 10.67 -48.04
N SER A 428 -5.98 9.99 -47.57
CA SER A 428 -4.80 10.66 -47.01
C SER A 428 -4.01 11.42 -48.07
N ASN A 429 -3.96 10.89 -49.30
CA ASN A 429 -3.35 11.55 -50.44
C ASN A 429 -4.20 12.75 -50.88
N GLY A 430 -5.53 12.62 -50.90
CA GLY A 430 -6.49 13.71 -51.15
C GLY A 430 -6.42 14.80 -50.08
N PHE A 431 -6.35 14.43 -48.81
CA PHE A 431 -6.20 15.37 -47.69
C PHE A 431 -4.84 16.07 -47.68
N ARG A 432 -3.76 15.40 -48.10
CA ARG A 432 -2.45 16.04 -48.33
C ARG A 432 -2.49 17.02 -49.53
N ARG A 433 -3.32 16.76 -50.55
CA ARG A 433 -3.49 17.64 -51.72
C ARG A 433 -4.23 18.95 -51.40
N LEU A 434 -5.07 18.98 -50.36
CA LEU A 434 -5.72 20.21 -49.86
C LEU A 434 -4.74 21.22 -49.24
N GLY A 435 -3.47 20.86 -49.06
CA GLY A 435 -2.42 21.71 -48.52
C GLY A 435 -2.29 21.60 -47.00
N ASP A 436 -1.06 21.72 -46.50
CA ASP A 436 -0.74 21.55 -45.07
C ASP A 436 -1.49 22.55 -44.15
N GLY A 437 -1.84 23.74 -44.65
CA GLY A 437 -2.56 24.75 -43.87
C GLY A 437 -4.01 24.38 -43.58
N ALA A 438 -4.74 23.83 -44.57
CA ALA A 438 -6.12 23.40 -44.39
C ALA A 438 -6.23 22.22 -43.42
N GLY A 439 -5.28 21.28 -43.50
CA GLY A 439 -5.23 20.14 -42.58
C GLY A 439 -4.99 20.57 -41.13
N ILE A 440 -4.06 21.50 -40.89
CA ILE A 440 -3.81 22.06 -39.55
C ILE A 440 -5.05 22.80 -39.03
N ALA A 441 -5.66 23.66 -39.86
CA ALA A 441 -6.85 24.42 -39.46
C ALA A 441 -8.02 23.49 -39.08
N ALA A 442 -8.28 22.45 -39.88
CA ALA A 442 -9.32 21.47 -39.60
C ALA A 442 -9.06 20.70 -38.30
N THR A 443 -7.82 20.25 -38.07
CA THR A 443 -7.46 19.53 -36.83
C THR A 443 -7.57 20.44 -35.59
N LEU A 444 -7.12 21.69 -35.67
CA LEU A 444 -7.26 22.65 -34.58
C LEU A 444 -8.72 23.03 -34.31
N ALA A 445 -9.53 23.20 -35.36
CA ALA A 445 -10.95 23.48 -35.22
C ALA A 445 -11.69 22.29 -34.58
N ALA A 446 -11.40 21.06 -35.02
CA ALA A 446 -11.97 19.84 -34.43
C ALA A 446 -11.54 19.68 -32.96
N ALA A 447 -10.26 19.93 -32.64
CA ALA A 447 -9.76 19.89 -31.26
C ALA A 447 -10.39 20.97 -30.37
N GLY A 448 -10.56 22.19 -30.89
CA GLY A 448 -11.23 23.29 -30.17
C GLY A 448 -12.71 23.02 -29.94
N LEU A 449 -13.43 22.55 -30.96
CA LEU A 449 -14.84 22.14 -30.83
C LEU A 449 -14.99 21.00 -29.84
N PHE A 450 -14.10 20.01 -29.88
CA PHE A 450 -14.11 18.89 -28.94
C PHE A 450 -13.91 19.34 -27.50
N TYR A 451 -12.98 20.27 -27.25
CA TYR A 451 -12.66 20.73 -25.90
C TYR A 451 -13.68 21.73 -25.33
N TYR A 452 -14.17 22.67 -26.14
CA TYR A 452 -15.04 23.76 -25.68
C TYR A 452 -16.55 23.52 -25.89
N SER A 453 -16.94 22.47 -26.62
CA SER A 453 -18.37 22.19 -26.86
C SER A 453 -19.09 21.80 -25.57
N PRO A 454 -20.16 22.52 -25.19
CA PRO A 454 -21.01 22.13 -24.06
C PRO A 454 -22.00 21.01 -24.43
N TRP A 455 -22.14 20.68 -25.71
CA TRP A 455 -23.14 19.74 -26.22
C TRP A 455 -22.54 18.34 -26.42
N LEU A 456 -23.06 17.34 -25.70
CA LEU A 456 -22.54 15.96 -25.75
C LEU A 456 -22.41 15.42 -27.19
N LEU A 457 -23.45 15.57 -28.01
CA LEU A 457 -23.44 15.08 -29.39
C LEU A 457 -22.37 15.77 -30.25
N LEU A 458 -22.24 17.09 -30.14
CA LEU A 458 -21.24 17.85 -30.88
C LEU A 458 -19.83 17.50 -30.40
N THR A 459 -19.64 17.24 -29.11
CA THR A 459 -18.38 16.78 -28.55
C THR A 459 -18.03 15.38 -29.07
N LEU A 460 -18.97 14.43 -29.08
CA LEU A 460 -18.73 13.10 -29.64
C LEU A 460 -18.40 13.15 -31.14
N LEU A 461 -19.14 13.96 -31.90
CA LEU A 461 -18.91 14.13 -33.34
C LEU A 461 -17.57 14.81 -33.63
N SER A 462 -17.24 15.90 -32.96
CA SER A 462 -15.96 16.59 -33.12
C SER A 462 -14.78 15.75 -32.65
N GLY A 463 -14.95 14.94 -31.60
CA GLY A 463 -13.97 13.95 -31.15
C GLY A 463 -13.73 12.84 -32.17
N LEU A 464 -14.80 12.34 -32.82
CA LEU A 464 -14.69 11.38 -33.92
C LEU A 464 -13.98 12.00 -35.13
N VAL A 465 -14.35 13.22 -35.52
CA VAL A 465 -13.67 13.96 -36.60
C VAL A 465 -12.20 14.16 -36.26
N LEU A 466 -11.88 14.58 -35.04
CA LEU A 466 -10.50 14.75 -34.58
C LEU A 466 -9.72 13.42 -34.67
N PHE A 467 -10.31 12.32 -34.20
CA PHE A 467 -9.71 11.00 -34.28
C PHE A 467 -9.44 10.59 -35.74
N VAL A 468 -10.40 10.80 -36.66
CA VAL A 468 -10.22 10.52 -38.09
C VAL A 468 -9.09 11.38 -38.68
N LEU A 469 -9.01 12.67 -38.34
CA LEU A 469 -7.94 13.55 -38.79
C LEU A 469 -6.56 13.08 -38.29
N ILE A 470 -6.46 12.67 -37.03
CA ILE A 470 -5.22 12.09 -36.47
C ILE A 470 -4.88 10.75 -37.15
N LEU A 471 -5.88 9.92 -37.42
CA LEU A 471 -5.70 8.66 -38.14
C LEU A 471 -5.14 8.90 -39.54
N LEU A 472 -5.60 9.94 -40.25
CA LEU A 472 -5.12 10.33 -41.59
C LEU A 472 -3.76 11.03 -41.57
N ARG A 473 -3.47 11.80 -40.51
CA ARG A 473 -2.22 12.59 -40.32
C ARG A 473 -1.69 12.43 -38.89
N LEU A 474 -1.02 11.30 -38.64
CA LEU A 474 -0.43 11.02 -37.31
C LEU A 474 0.59 12.09 -36.88
N ASP A 475 1.26 12.73 -37.85
CA ASP A 475 2.15 13.87 -37.61
C ASP A 475 1.43 15.07 -36.96
N LEU A 476 0.15 15.31 -37.31
CA LEU A 476 -0.67 16.34 -36.68
C LEU A 476 -1.08 15.93 -35.27
N GLY A 477 -1.37 14.64 -35.04
CA GLY A 477 -1.60 14.10 -33.69
C GLY A 477 -0.38 14.32 -32.79
N LEU A 478 0.82 13.94 -33.24
CA LEU A 478 2.06 14.15 -32.48
C LEU A 478 2.36 15.62 -32.23
N ALA A 479 2.10 16.49 -33.20
CA ALA A 479 2.26 17.94 -33.02
C ALA A 479 1.25 18.49 -32.01
N LEU A 480 0.00 18.04 -32.06
CA LEU A 480 -1.04 18.45 -31.15
C LEU A 480 -0.76 18.01 -29.70
N ILE A 481 -0.22 16.80 -29.48
CA ILE A 481 0.26 16.36 -28.16
C ILE A 481 1.31 17.35 -27.62
N ALA A 482 2.29 17.72 -28.45
CA ALA A 482 3.35 18.64 -28.04
C ALA A 482 2.86 20.07 -27.72
N ALA A 483 1.85 20.57 -28.44
CA ALA A 483 1.23 21.86 -28.15
C ALA A 483 0.39 21.85 -26.87
N LEU A 484 -0.29 20.73 -26.59
CA LEU A 484 -1.24 20.61 -25.49
C LEU A 484 -0.65 20.10 -24.18
N ALA A 485 0.53 19.48 -24.23
CA ALA A 485 1.26 19.01 -23.05
C ALA A 485 1.30 20.00 -21.85
N PRO A 486 1.55 21.32 -22.04
CA PRO A 486 1.57 22.24 -20.89
C PRO A 486 0.21 22.49 -20.23
N PHE A 487 -0.89 22.09 -20.86
CA PHE A 487 -2.25 22.30 -20.35
C PHE A 487 -2.83 21.07 -19.64
N TYR A 488 -1.98 20.11 -19.24
CA TYR A 488 -2.42 18.90 -18.55
C TYR A 488 -3.20 19.19 -17.25
N ALA A 489 -2.93 20.33 -16.60
CA ALA A 489 -3.59 20.77 -15.38
C ALA A 489 -5.05 21.24 -15.56
N PHE A 490 -5.56 21.26 -16.80
CA PHE A 490 -6.95 21.60 -17.13
C PHE A 490 -7.66 20.37 -17.74
N PRO A 491 -7.97 19.35 -16.93
CA PRO A 491 -8.66 18.18 -17.44
C PRO A 491 -10.16 18.45 -17.63
N TRP A 492 -10.73 17.81 -18.64
CA TRP A 492 -12.17 17.76 -18.85
C TRP A 492 -12.76 16.57 -18.09
N THR A 493 -13.90 16.78 -17.43
CA THR A 493 -14.59 15.74 -16.67
C THR A 493 -15.61 15.01 -17.55
N LEU A 494 -15.41 13.72 -17.75
CA LEU A 494 -16.31 12.84 -18.49
C LEU A 494 -16.61 11.60 -17.63
N PHE A 495 -17.89 11.35 -17.33
CA PHE A 495 -18.34 10.21 -16.51
C PHE A 495 -17.58 10.07 -15.17
N ASN A 496 -17.49 11.15 -14.39
CA ASN A 496 -16.76 11.21 -13.11
C ASN A 496 -15.25 10.90 -13.19
N LYS A 497 -14.65 10.96 -14.38
CA LYS A 497 -13.20 10.86 -14.59
C LYS A 497 -12.69 12.11 -15.29
N ALA A 498 -11.50 12.55 -14.90
CA ALA A 498 -10.86 13.73 -15.47
C ALA A 498 -9.78 13.29 -16.46
N PHE A 499 -9.85 13.79 -17.69
CA PHE A 499 -8.87 13.51 -18.75
C PHE A 499 -8.35 14.82 -19.32
N SER A 500 -7.02 14.97 -19.42
CA SER A 500 -6.46 16.13 -20.10
C SER A 500 -6.64 16.02 -21.62
N MET A 501 -6.70 17.15 -22.31
CA MET A 501 -6.74 17.12 -23.78
C MET A 501 -5.48 16.47 -24.37
N ALA A 502 -4.33 16.65 -23.72
CA ALA A 502 -3.08 15.98 -24.11
C ALA A 502 -3.18 14.45 -23.98
N GLU A 503 -3.79 13.95 -22.90
CA GLU A 503 -4.04 12.52 -22.68
C GLU A 503 -4.96 11.94 -23.77
N LEU A 504 -6.09 12.61 -24.04
CA LEU A 504 -7.06 12.16 -25.06
C LEU A 504 -6.44 12.10 -26.46
N VAL A 505 -5.70 13.15 -26.85
CA VAL A 505 -4.99 13.17 -28.14
C VAL A 505 -3.87 12.12 -28.19
N THR A 506 -3.19 11.86 -27.07
CA THR A 506 -2.16 10.81 -26.97
C THR A 506 -2.77 9.43 -27.18
N LEU A 507 -3.91 9.14 -26.56
CA LEU A 507 -4.63 7.88 -26.76
C LEU A 507 -5.14 7.73 -28.20
N MET A 508 -5.73 8.78 -28.78
CA MET A 508 -6.15 8.81 -30.18
C MET A 508 -4.97 8.56 -31.14
N ALA A 509 -3.83 9.19 -30.88
CA ALA A 509 -2.61 9.00 -31.65
C ALA A 509 -2.03 7.59 -31.48
N LEU A 510 -2.08 7.02 -30.27
CA LEU A 510 -1.59 5.68 -29.98
C LEU A 510 -2.41 4.61 -30.72
N VAL A 511 -3.73 4.73 -30.70
CA VAL A 511 -4.63 3.86 -31.48
C VAL A 511 -4.34 4.03 -32.97
N SER A 512 -4.22 5.27 -33.45
CA SER A 512 -3.91 5.57 -34.86
C SER A 512 -2.56 4.99 -35.29
N TRP A 513 -1.55 5.06 -34.42
CA TRP A 513 -0.24 4.47 -34.63
C TRP A 513 -0.31 2.94 -34.70
N GLY A 514 -1.02 2.30 -33.78
CA GLY A 514 -1.19 0.84 -33.74
C GLY A 514 -1.90 0.32 -35.01
N VAL A 515 -2.96 1.01 -35.43
CA VAL A 515 -3.69 0.73 -36.68
C VAL A 515 -2.75 0.80 -37.89
N ARG A 516 -1.96 1.88 -38.02
CA ARG A 516 -1.01 2.04 -39.14
C ARG A 516 0.02 0.93 -39.17
N LYS A 517 0.60 0.57 -38.01
CA LYS A 517 1.57 -0.53 -37.93
C LYS A 517 0.96 -1.88 -38.29
N PHE A 518 -0.30 -2.11 -37.95
CA PHE A 518 -1.03 -3.32 -38.33
C PHE A 518 -1.31 -3.37 -39.85
N VAL A 519 -1.73 -2.25 -40.46
CA VAL A 519 -1.94 -2.15 -41.92
C VAL A 519 -0.64 -2.32 -42.70
N ASP A 520 0.44 -1.64 -42.29
CA ASP A 520 1.77 -1.79 -42.90
C ASP A 520 2.23 -3.26 -42.88
N ARG A 521 1.88 -4.00 -41.81
CA ARG A 521 2.18 -5.43 -41.68
C ARG A 521 1.39 -6.29 -42.67
N GLN A 522 0.10 -6.03 -42.87
CA GLN A 522 -0.70 -6.80 -43.83
C GLN A 522 -0.29 -6.52 -45.27
N SER A 523 -0.05 -5.26 -45.61
CA SER A 523 0.38 -4.83 -46.95
C SER A 523 1.77 -5.36 -47.34
N ALA A 524 2.62 -5.68 -46.35
CA ALA A 524 3.96 -6.23 -46.59
C ALA A 524 3.99 -7.74 -46.91
N GLY A 525 2.86 -8.46 -46.87
CA GLY A 525 2.72 -9.83 -47.35
C GLY A 525 3.59 -10.90 -46.67
N ASP A 526 4.24 -10.60 -45.54
CA ASP A 526 5.24 -11.49 -44.93
C ASP A 526 4.74 -12.08 -43.60
N ASN A 527 4.68 -13.41 -43.53
CA ASN A 527 4.08 -14.20 -42.45
C ASN A 527 4.92 -14.25 -41.16
N SER A 528 5.94 -13.39 -41.03
CA SER A 528 6.86 -13.42 -39.90
C SER A 528 6.48 -12.39 -38.84
N ALA A 529 5.95 -12.85 -37.71
CA ALA A 529 5.86 -12.08 -36.47
C ALA A 529 7.18 -11.45 -36.00
N SER A 530 8.30 -11.81 -36.65
CA SER A 530 9.65 -11.34 -36.37
C SER A 530 9.90 -9.85 -36.64
N ARG A 531 9.18 -9.15 -37.52
CA ARG A 531 9.51 -7.74 -37.88
C ARG A 531 8.97 -6.68 -36.91
N LEU A 532 7.80 -6.88 -36.31
CA LEU A 532 7.30 -5.99 -35.25
C LEU A 532 8.21 -6.05 -34.02
N PHE A 533 8.71 -7.23 -33.70
CA PHE A 533 9.75 -7.45 -32.69
C PHE A 533 11.19 -7.26 -33.22
N ALA A 534 11.42 -7.05 -34.52
CA ALA A 534 12.76 -6.75 -35.06
C ALA A 534 13.18 -5.32 -34.76
N ALA A 535 12.23 -4.39 -34.63
CA ALA A 535 12.48 -3.06 -34.06
C ALA A 535 12.78 -3.14 -32.55
N CYS A 536 12.31 -4.19 -31.88
CA CYS A 536 12.62 -4.53 -30.49
C CYS A 536 13.75 -5.58 -30.34
N ARG A 537 14.49 -5.90 -31.41
CA ARG A 537 15.69 -6.73 -31.29
C ARG A 537 16.73 -5.93 -30.50
N PRO A 538 17.40 -6.53 -29.50
CA PRO A 538 18.40 -5.82 -28.67
C PRO A 538 19.47 -5.10 -29.50
N ALA A 539 19.81 -5.62 -30.68
CA ALA A 539 20.82 -5.07 -31.58
C ALA A 539 20.48 -3.70 -32.21
N ASN A 540 19.23 -3.23 -32.16
CA ASN A 540 18.79 -1.96 -32.77
C ASN A 540 18.34 -0.89 -31.76
N LEU A 541 18.42 -1.18 -30.45
CA LEU A 541 17.99 -0.25 -29.40
C LEU A 541 19.11 0.75 -29.10
N HIS A 542 18.80 2.05 -29.13
CA HIS A 542 19.72 3.09 -28.68
C HIS A 542 19.81 3.09 -27.14
N SER A 543 20.87 3.66 -26.56
CA SER A 543 20.99 3.81 -25.10
C SER A 543 19.80 4.51 -24.47
N LEU A 544 19.19 5.47 -25.19
CA LEU A 544 17.97 6.16 -24.78
C LEU A 544 16.74 5.22 -24.77
N ASP A 545 16.63 4.33 -25.75
CA ASP A 545 15.53 3.35 -25.81
C ASP A 545 15.63 2.39 -24.60
N LEU A 546 16.85 1.97 -24.26
CA LEU A 546 17.12 1.15 -23.07
C LEU A 546 16.84 1.90 -21.76
N ALA A 547 17.20 3.18 -21.67
CA ALA A 547 16.92 4.01 -20.49
C ALA A 547 15.41 4.20 -20.26
N VAL A 548 14.64 4.48 -21.32
CA VAL A 548 13.17 4.59 -21.24
C VAL A 548 12.56 3.24 -20.84
N LEU A 549 13.03 2.13 -21.41
CA LEU A 549 12.54 0.81 -21.03
C LEU A 549 12.84 0.48 -19.57
N ALA A 550 14.05 0.79 -19.08
CA ALA A 550 14.42 0.59 -17.69
C ALA A 550 13.52 1.43 -16.76
N LEU A 551 13.27 2.70 -17.08
CA LEU A 551 12.36 3.57 -16.34
C LEU A 551 10.95 2.99 -16.28
N VAL A 552 10.40 2.54 -17.41
CA VAL A 552 9.05 1.96 -17.48
C VAL A 552 8.97 0.67 -16.66
N LEU A 553 9.98 -0.21 -16.74
CA LEU A 553 9.99 -1.45 -15.97
C LEU A 553 9.98 -1.16 -14.48
N VAL A 554 10.88 -0.30 -13.98
CA VAL A 554 10.91 0.10 -12.57
C VAL A 554 9.58 0.74 -12.15
N ALA A 555 9.06 1.66 -12.95
CA ALA A 555 7.80 2.35 -12.69
C ALA A 555 6.58 1.40 -12.67
N VAL A 556 6.56 0.34 -13.48
CA VAL A 556 5.46 -0.65 -13.46
C VAL A 556 5.48 -1.50 -12.19
N PHE A 557 6.66 -1.78 -11.64
CA PHE A 557 6.78 -2.52 -10.37
C PHE A 557 6.53 -1.63 -9.14
N SER A 558 6.85 -0.35 -9.21
CA SER A 558 6.75 0.59 -8.09
C SER A 558 5.36 0.65 -7.40
N PRO A 559 4.20 0.71 -8.11
CA PRO A 559 2.87 0.71 -7.49
C PRO A 559 2.53 -0.49 -6.62
N PHE A 560 3.21 -1.64 -6.79
CA PHE A 560 2.97 -2.81 -5.94
C PHE A 560 3.48 -2.62 -4.51
N PHE A 561 4.43 -1.71 -4.32
CA PHE A 561 5.05 -1.39 -3.03
C PHE A 561 4.50 -0.10 -2.41
N ALA A 562 3.58 0.58 -3.10
CA ALA A 562 2.92 1.79 -2.63
C ALA A 562 1.87 1.49 -1.55
N GLU A 563 1.83 2.33 -0.51
CA GLU A 563 0.74 2.34 0.47
C GLU A 563 -0.55 2.89 -0.19
N PHE A 564 -0.42 4.04 -0.87
CA PHE A 564 -1.50 4.69 -1.63
C PHE A 564 -1.50 4.22 -3.09
N LYS A 565 -1.91 2.96 -3.30
CA LYS A 565 -1.90 2.30 -4.62
C LYS A 565 -2.67 3.07 -5.69
N ARG A 566 -3.83 3.64 -5.36
CA ARG A 566 -4.65 4.41 -6.31
C ARG A 566 -3.89 5.61 -6.87
N VAL A 567 -3.12 6.28 -6.03
CA VAL A 567 -2.27 7.42 -6.42
C VAL A 567 -1.15 6.92 -7.33
N ALA A 568 -0.43 5.87 -6.92
CA ALA A 568 0.68 5.32 -7.70
C ALA A 568 0.26 4.83 -9.11
N TRP A 569 -0.89 4.17 -9.24
CA TRP A 569 -1.41 3.73 -10.54
C TRP A 569 -1.80 4.89 -11.46
N ARG A 570 -2.35 5.98 -10.90
CA ARG A 570 -2.65 7.19 -11.66
C ARG A 570 -1.36 7.82 -12.19
N GLU A 571 -0.34 7.92 -11.35
CA GLU A 571 0.92 8.56 -11.72
C GLU A 571 1.76 7.71 -12.69
N LEU A 572 1.72 6.38 -12.56
CA LEU A 572 2.27 5.48 -13.58
C LEU A 572 1.69 5.80 -14.96
N ARG A 573 0.36 5.98 -15.05
CA ARG A 573 -0.32 6.30 -16.30
C ARG A 573 0.13 7.67 -16.84
N LEU A 574 -0.02 8.72 -16.03
CA LEU A 574 0.13 10.11 -16.45
C LEU A 574 1.59 10.52 -16.68
N VAL A 575 2.50 10.13 -15.79
CA VAL A 575 3.90 10.62 -15.77
C VAL A 575 4.84 9.70 -16.53
N VAL A 576 4.54 8.41 -16.63
CA VAL A 576 5.44 7.43 -17.25
C VAL A 576 4.87 6.86 -18.55
N LEU A 577 3.69 6.23 -18.51
CA LEU A 577 3.17 5.50 -19.68
C LEU A 577 2.79 6.44 -20.84
N GLU A 578 2.10 7.54 -20.57
CA GLU A 578 1.70 8.49 -21.61
C GLU A 578 2.90 9.17 -22.31
N PRO A 579 3.89 9.75 -21.60
CA PRO A 579 5.10 10.28 -22.23
C PRO A 579 5.92 9.21 -22.95
N THR A 580 5.98 7.98 -22.41
CA THR A 580 6.64 6.85 -23.06
C THR A 580 5.94 6.47 -24.36
N ALA A 581 4.61 6.46 -24.38
CA ALA A 581 3.84 6.22 -25.60
C ALA A 581 4.13 7.29 -26.65
N PHE A 582 4.18 8.57 -26.24
CA PHE A 582 4.58 9.66 -27.14
C PHE A 582 6.00 9.48 -27.70
N TYR A 583 6.97 9.14 -26.84
CA TYR A 583 8.34 8.82 -27.24
C TYR A 583 8.38 7.67 -28.25
N LEU A 584 7.70 6.55 -27.94
CA LEU A 584 7.63 5.36 -28.79
C LEU A 584 7.03 5.69 -30.16
N MET A 585 5.93 6.45 -30.19
CA MET A 585 5.30 6.87 -31.44
C MET A 585 6.24 7.74 -32.28
N LEU A 586 6.91 8.74 -31.68
CA LEU A 586 7.87 9.60 -32.37
C LEU A 586 9.04 8.78 -32.95
N ARG A 587 9.57 7.85 -32.16
CA ARG A 587 10.72 7.00 -32.50
C ARG A 587 10.43 6.01 -33.63
N THR A 588 9.23 5.41 -33.64
CA THR A 588 8.86 4.31 -34.55
C THR A 588 8.08 4.75 -35.78
N THR A 589 7.42 5.91 -35.74
CA THR A 589 6.75 6.51 -36.92
C THR A 589 7.77 7.10 -37.88
N ARG A 590 8.91 7.60 -37.36
CA ARG A 590 9.97 8.27 -38.12
C ARG A 590 9.39 9.35 -39.06
N PRO A 591 8.79 10.42 -38.51
CA PRO A 591 8.21 11.48 -39.32
C PRO A 591 9.26 12.06 -40.27
N ASP A 592 8.82 12.49 -41.45
CA ASP A 592 9.68 13.22 -42.36
C ASP A 592 10.17 14.53 -41.74
N ARG A 593 11.17 15.17 -42.36
CA ARG A 593 11.76 16.40 -41.82
C ARG A 593 10.74 17.51 -41.58
N ARG A 594 9.68 17.58 -42.42
CA ARG A 594 8.59 18.56 -42.24
C ARG A 594 7.73 18.20 -41.03
N GLY A 595 7.37 16.93 -40.85
CA GLY A 595 6.65 16.44 -39.67
C GLY A 595 7.39 16.70 -38.37
N LEU A 596 8.69 16.43 -38.32
CA LEU A 596 9.52 16.72 -37.13
C LEU A 596 9.51 18.20 -36.76
N TRP A 597 9.69 19.09 -37.74
CA TRP A 597 9.60 20.53 -37.50
C TRP A 597 8.21 20.97 -37.10
N ARG A 598 7.16 20.32 -37.57
CA ARG A 598 5.78 20.62 -37.17
C ARG A 598 5.56 20.32 -35.68
N VAL A 599 6.08 19.20 -35.18
CA VAL A 599 6.06 18.89 -33.74
C VAL A 599 6.81 19.95 -32.93
N ALA A 600 7.99 20.38 -33.41
CA ALA A 600 8.76 21.46 -32.76
C ALA A 600 8.03 22.81 -32.80
N ASP A 601 7.44 23.17 -33.94
CA ASP A 601 6.68 24.41 -34.12
C ASP A 601 5.46 24.43 -33.15
N PHE A 602 4.78 23.30 -32.96
CA PHE A 602 3.65 23.17 -32.04
C PHE A 602 4.08 23.16 -30.56
N PHE A 603 5.19 22.52 -30.22
CA PHE A 603 5.78 22.61 -28.87
C PHE A 603 6.09 24.07 -28.51
N VAL A 604 6.70 24.81 -29.44
CA VAL A 604 6.96 26.24 -29.29
C VAL A 604 5.66 27.03 -29.17
N ALA A 605 4.65 26.73 -29.99
CA ALA A 605 3.35 27.39 -29.90
C ALA A 605 2.70 27.20 -28.51
N GLY A 606 2.77 25.99 -27.94
CA GLY A 606 2.34 25.73 -26.56
C GLY A 606 3.13 26.57 -25.54
N GLY A 607 4.45 26.67 -25.69
CA GLY A 607 5.30 27.54 -24.86
C GLY A 607 4.97 29.02 -24.95
N VAL A 608 4.72 29.53 -26.16
CA VAL A 608 4.31 30.93 -26.37
C VAL A 608 2.93 31.17 -25.75
N ALA A 609 1.98 30.24 -25.90
CA ALA A 609 0.67 30.35 -25.28
C ALA A 609 0.77 30.42 -23.74
N VAL A 610 1.55 29.54 -23.11
CA VAL A 610 1.84 29.59 -21.66
C VAL A 610 2.43 30.94 -21.25
N ALA A 611 3.38 31.46 -22.03
CA ALA A 611 4.02 32.75 -21.75
C ALA A 611 3.04 33.92 -21.88
N LEU A 612 2.26 33.99 -22.96
CA LEU A 612 1.28 35.05 -23.19
C LEU A 612 0.16 35.04 -22.15
N ILE A 613 -0.40 33.86 -21.83
CA ILE A 613 -1.40 33.71 -20.76
C ILE A 613 -0.83 34.25 -19.44
N GLY A 614 0.40 33.86 -19.09
CA GLY A 614 1.05 34.32 -17.87
C GLY A 614 1.32 35.83 -17.86
N LEU A 615 1.74 36.41 -18.98
CA LEU A 615 2.00 37.86 -19.09
C LEU A 615 0.71 38.67 -19.00
N VAL A 616 -0.38 38.20 -19.62
CA VAL A 616 -1.71 38.82 -19.49
C VAL A 616 -2.19 38.74 -18.04
N GLN A 617 -2.08 37.57 -17.40
CA GLN A 617 -2.43 37.40 -15.99
C GLN A 617 -1.61 38.32 -15.07
N TYR A 618 -0.31 38.45 -15.33
CA TYR A 618 0.58 39.34 -14.59
C TYR A 618 0.21 40.81 -14.77
N GLY A 619 -0.08 41.24 -15.99
CA GLY A 619 -0.54 42.61 -16.28
C GLY A 619 -1.89 42.95 -15.64
N LEU A 620 -2.77 41.96 -15.49
CA LEU A 620 -4.08 42.10 -14.85
C LEU A 620 -4.04 41.91 -13.32
N GLY A 621 -2.90 41.53 -12.73
CA GLY A 621 -2.80 41.28 -11.29
C GLY A 621 -3.55 40.03 -10.81
N VAL A 622 -3.94 39.11 -11.71
CA VAL A 622 -4.72 37.92 -11.38
C VAL A 622 -3.85 36.65 -11.43
N ASN A 623 -4.19 35.65 -10.63
CA ASN A 623 -3.51 34.34 -10.62
C ASN A 623 -1.99 34.45 -10.37
N LEU A 624 -1.59 35.33 -9.45
CA LEU A 624 -0.21 35.56 -9.02
C LEU A 624 0.04 34.94 -7.65
N ILE A 625 1.27 34.49 -7.42
CA ILE A 625 1.73 34.04 -6.09
C ILE A 625 2.72 35.06 -5.56
N THR A 626 2.47 35.57 -4.35
CA THR A 626 3.38 36.48 -3.65
C THR A 626 4.50 35.70 -2.97
N ALA A 627 5.73 36.14 -3.20
CA ALA A 627 6.94 35.58 -2.60
C ALA A 627 7.35 36.33 -1.32
N GLU A 628 8.51 35.95 -0.78
CA GLU A 628 9.17 36.64 0.31
C GLU A 628 9.33 38.13 -0.02
N GLY A 629 8.84 39.01 0.86
CA GLY A 629 8.83 40.46 0.64
C GLY A 629 7.71 40.98 -0.28
N GLY A 630 6.65 40.19 -0.52
CA GLY A 630 5.47 40.64 -1.26
C GLY A 630 5.62 40.65 -2.79
N LEU A 631 6.70 40.06 -3.31
CA LEU A 631 7.05 40.14 -4.73
C LEU A 631 6.12 39.23 -5.57
N PRO A 632 5.36 39.78 -6.54
CA PRO A 632 4.43 38.99 -7.36
C PRO A 632 5.17 38.09 -8.36
N ARG A 633 4.70 36.85 -8.51
CA ARG A 633 5.31 35.85 -9.41
C ARG A 633 4.30 35.28 -10.40
N LEU A 634 4.72 35.19 -11.66
CA LEU A 634 3.95 34.66 -12.77
C LEU A 634 3.80 33.13 -12.67
N ARG A 635 2.55 32.66 -12.53
CA ARG A 635 2.19 31.23 -12.39
C ARG A 635 1.53 30.63 -13.65
N SER A 636 0.92 31.44 -14.53
CA SER A 636 0.27 30.98 -15.77
C SER A 636 -0.69 29.79 -15.52
N VAL A 637 -0.59 28.73 -16.33
CA VAL A 637 -1.43 27.53 -16.34
C VAL A 637 -1.07 26.48 -15.28
N TYR A 638 -0.01 26.69 -14.48
CA TYR A 638 0.44 25.69 -13.50
C TYR A 638 0.01 26.05 -12.08
N GLY A 639 0.31 25.18 -11.11
CA GLY A 639 0.14 25.44 -9.66
C GLY A 639 1.18 26.37 -9.04
N SER A 640 2.36 26.50 -9.67
CA SER A 640 3.51 27.21 -9.11
C SER A 640 4.32 27.92 -10.21
N PRO A 641 4.87 29.13 -9.95
CA PRO A 641 5.76 29.81 -10.89
C PRO A 641 7.03 28.99 -11.22
N ASN A 642 7.44 28.08 -10.32
CA ASN A 642 8.57 27.20 -10.57
C ASN A 642 8.28 26.22 -11.72
N ASN A 643 7.05 25.72 -11.83
CA ASN A 643 6.63 24.79 -12.88
C ASN A 643 6.64 25.47 -14.25
N VAL A 644 6.19 26.74 -14.31
CA VAL A 644 6.31 27.58 -15.51
C VAL A 644 7.77 27.73 -15.92
N GLY A 645 8.64 28.10 -14.97
CA GLY A 645 10.07 28.26 -15.23
C GLY A 645 10.72 26.97 -15.74
N LEU A 646 10.32 25.82 -15.19
CA LEU A 646 10.78 24.50 -15.61
C LEU A 646 10.33 24.17 -17.05
N TYR A 647 9.10 24.49 -17.43
CA TYR A 647 8.59 24.27 -18.79
C TYR A 647 9.19 25.25 -19.80
N LEU A 648 9.08 26.56 -19.57
CA LEU A 648 9.59 27.60 -20.47
C LEU A 648 11.12 27.55 -20.59
N GLY A 649 11.82 27.09 -19.55
CA GLY A 649 13.26 26.84 -19.58
C GLY A 649 13.70 25.76 -20.59
N ARG A 650 12.78 24.90 -21.07
CA ARG A 650 13.04 23.95 -22.17
C ARG A 650 12.65 24.49 -23.55
N VAL A 651 11.71 25.45 -23.59
CA VAL A 651 11.26 26.10 -24.83
C VAL A 651 12.26 27.16 -25.28
N LEU A 652 12.74 27.99 -24.34
CA LEU A 652 13.67 29.09 -24.62
C LEU A 652 14.96 28.65 -25.35
N PRO A 653 15.65 27.56 -24.97
CA PRO A 653 16.88 27.13 -25.62
C PRO A 653 16.64 26.73 -27.08
N LEU A 654 15.52 26.06 -27.36
CA LEU A 654 15.11 25.74 -28.73
C LEU A 654 14.84 27.02 -29.54
N LEU A 655 14.15 27.99 -28.95
CA LEU A 655 13.90 29.31 -29.56
C LEU A 655 15.20 30.02 -29.92
N VAL A 656 16.15 30.11 -28.97
CA VAL A 656 17.45 30.74 -29.15
C VAL A 656 18.29 30.00 -30.19
N ALA A 657 18.37 28.67 -30.13
CA ALA A 657 19.15 27.87 -31.08
C ALA A 657 18.66 28.07 -32.52
N VAL A 658 17.35 28.04 -32.75
CA VAL A 658 16.77 28.26 -34.09
C VAL A 658 16.93 29.72 -34.54
N ALA A 659 16.78 30.69 -33.64
CA ALA A 659 16.98 32.11 -33.94
C ALA A 659 18.44 32.45 -34.28
N LEU A 660 19.41 31.66 -33.83
CA LEU A 660 20.84 31.86 -34.15
C LEU A 660 21.28 31.06 -35.37
N PHE A 661 20.87 29.80 -35.49
CA PHE A 661 21.49 28.85 -36.43
C PHE A 661 20.59 28.41 -37.60
N ALA A 662 19.30 28.78 -37.63
CA ALA A 662 18.43 28.37 -38.72
C ALA A 662 18.83 29.01 -40.06
N ARG A 663 18.88 28.19 -41.12
CA ARG A 663 19.18 28.63 -42.49
C ARG A 663 18.09 29.53 -43.10
N HIS A 664 16.83 29.34 -42.71
CA HIS A 664 15.71 30.11 -43.26
C HIS A 664 15.43 31.38 -42.46
N ARG A 665 15.57 32.56 -43.10
CA ARG A 665 15.36 33.87 -42.46
C ARG A 665 13.99 34.04 -41.81
N ARG A 666 12.92 33.53 -42.43
CA ARG A 666 11.55 33.60 -41.87
C ARG A 666 11.43 32.84 -40.55
N ARG A 667 11.95 31.61 -40.48
CA ARG A 667 11.92 30.79 -39.26
C ARG A 667 12.80 31.40 -38.16
N ARG A 668 13.97 31.93 -38.55
CA ARG A 668 14.86 32.65 -37.65
C ARG A 668 14.16 33.84 -37.00
N LEU A 669 13.45 34.66 -37.78
CA LEU A 669 12.68 35.79 -37.29
C LEU A 669 11.51 35.35 -36.40
N ALA A 670 10.73 34.35 -36.83
CA ALA A 670 9.58 33.85 -36.08
C ALA A 670 9.97 33.33 -34.68
N TYR A 671 11.02 32.51 -34.61
CA TYR A 671 11.52 31.98 -33.34
C TYR A 671 12.18 33.06 -32.48
N GLY A 672 12.87 34.03 -33.10
CA GLY A 672 13.41 35.19 -32.40
C GLY A 672 12.31 36.05 -31.76
N LEU A 673 11.21 36.31 -32.47
CA LEU A 673 10.04 37.03 -31.94
C LEU A 673 9.33 36.23 -30.84
N ALA A 674 9.21 34.91 -31.00
CA ALA A 674 8.63 34.03 -29.97
C ALA A 674 9.48 33.95 -28.69
N ALA A 675 10.80 34.16 -28.77
CA ALA A 675 11.69 34.18 -27.62
C ALA A 675 11.41 35.35 -26.67
N LEU A 676 10.88 36.47 -27.16
CA LEU A 676 10.62 37.68 -26.37
C LEU A 676 9.56 37.46 -25.27
N PRO A 677 8.31 37.03 -25.59
CA PRO A 677 7.32 36.78 -24.54
C PRO A 677 7.72 35.61 -23.65
N VAL A 678 8.38 34.57 -24.19
CA VAL A 678 8.84 33.42 -23.39
C VAL A 678 9.93 33.83 -22.39
N GLY A 679 10.90 34.62 -22.81
CA GLY A 679 11.96 35.15 -21.94
C GLY A 679 11.41 36.09 -20.87
N ALA A 680 10.49 37.00 -21.25
CA ALA A 680 9.84 37.90 -20.30
C ALA A 680 9.02 37.13 -19.25
N ALA A 681 8.21 36.16 -19.68
CA ALA A 681 7.43 35.33 -18.77
C ALA A 681 8.34 34.53 -17.82
N LEU A 682 9.42 33.95 -18.34
CA LEU A 682 10.39 33.19 -17.55
C LEU A 682 11.09 34.07 -16.50
N LEU A 683 11.45 35.32 -16.81
CA LEU A 683 12.00 36.27 -15.83
C LEU A 683 11.00 36.57 -14.71
N LEU A 684 9.74 36.85 -15.06
CA LEU A 684 8.66 37.15 -14.10
C LEU A 684 8.23 35.95 -13.24
N THR A 685 8.71 34.74 -13.53
CA THR A 685 8.53 33.60 -12.62
C THR A 685 9.35 33.72 -11.34
N PHE A 686 10.44 34.51 -11.36
CA PHE A 686 11.44 34.58 -10.29
C PHE A 686 11.84 33.20 -9.75
N SER A 687 11.92 32.21 -10.66
CA SER A 687 12.34 30.84 -10.35
C SER A 687 13.86 30.77 -10.28
N LYS A 688 14.40 30.63 -9.06
CA LYS A 688 15.85 30.53 -8.80
C LYS A 688 16.51 29.46 -9.67
N GLY A 689 15.90 28.26 -9.73
CA GLY A 689 16.42 27.14 -10.51
C GLY A 689 16.39 27.39 -12.02
N ALA A 690 15.34 28.02 -12.55
CA ALA A 690 15.26 28.33 -13.98
C ALA A 690 16.26 29.42 -14.39
N LEU A 691 16.35 30.51 -13.61
CA LEU A 691 17.15 31.69 -13.96
C LEU A 691 18.65 31.51 -13.71
N LEU A 692 19.03 30.89 -12.58
CA LEU A 692 20.43 30.79 -12.16
C LEU A 692 21.14 29.53 -12.67
N LEU A 693 20.38 28.48 -13.00
CA LEU A 693 20.95 27.19 -13.44
C LEU A 693 20.40 26.77 -14.81
N GLY A 694 19.09 26.65 -14.96
CA GLY A 694 18.45 26.09 -16.16
C GLY A 694 18.81 26.84 -17.44
N VAL A 695 18.56 28.15 -17.49
CA VAL A 695 18.87 28.98 -18.67
C VAL A 695 20.38 29.04 -18.92
N PRO A 696 21.25 29.37 -17.95
CA PRO A 696 22.70 29.33 -18.16
C PRO A 696 23.21 27.99 -18.70
N ALA A 697 22.81 26.87 -18.09
CA ALA A 697 23.22 25.53 -18.52
C ALA A 697 22.75 25.23 -19.96
N SER A 698 21.54 25.64 -20.31
CA SER A 698 21.01 25.45 -21.66
C SER A 698 21.76 26.27 -22.71
N LEU A 699 22.11 27.52 -22.40
CA LEU A 699 22.90 28.39 -23.29
C LEU A 699 24.32 27.88 -23.48
N LEU A 700 24.97 27.43 -22.39
CA LEU A 700 26.28 26.79 -22.45
C LEU A 700 26.24 25.51 -23.28
N THR A 701 25.18 24.70 -23.14
CA THR A 701 25.00 23.49 -23.96
C THR A 701 24.88 23.82 -25.44
N ILE A 702 24.12 24.87 -25.79
CA ILE A 702 24.04 25.35 -27.18
C ILE A 702 25.42 25.79 -27.69
N GLY A 703 26.18 26.54 -26.88
CA GLY A 703 27.53 26.99 -27.23
C GLY A 703 28.52 25.85 -27.42
N LEU A 704 28.48 24.85 -26.52
CA LEU A 704 29.28 23.63 -26.59
C LEU A 704 28.98 22.84 -27.88
N LEU A 705 27.70 22.63 -28.19
CA LEU A 705 27.28 21.91 -29.39
C LEU A 705 27.56 22.69 -30.70
N ALA A 706 27.52 24.02 -30.65
CA ALA A 706 27.85 24.88 -31.79
C ALA A 706 29.36 24.98 -32.05
N GLY A 707 30.19 24.78 -31.02
CA GLY A 707 31.64 24.72 -31.10
C GLY A 707 32.37 26.05 -31.35
N GLY A 708 33.70 26.03 -31.18
CA GLY A 708 34.60 27.14 -31.51
C GLY A 708 34.29 28.44 -30.77
N ARG A 709 34.11 29.54 -31.52
CA ARG A 709 33.81 30.88 -30.99
C ARG A 709 32.48 30.98 -30.24
N TRP A 710 31.53 30.09 -30.51
CA TRP A 710 30.19 30.15 -29.89
C TRP A 710 30.21 29.72 -28.43
N LEU A 711 31.09 28.80 -28.05
CA LEU A 711 31.32 28.47 -26.64
C LEU A 711 31.72 29.70 -25.84
N TRP A 712 32.76 30.40 -26.31
CA TRP A 712 33.26 31.63 -25.67
C TRP A 712 32.21 32.76 -25.66
N ALA A 713 31.45 32.92 -26.75
CA ALA A 713 30.36 33.89 -26.79
C ALA A 713 29.26 33.57 -25.76
N THR A 714 28.85 32.31 -25.65
CA THR A 714 27.85 31.90 -24.64
C THR A 714 28.37 32.03 -23.22
N LEU A 715 29.65 31.72 -22.98
CA LEU A 715 30.28 31.92 -21.67
C LEU A 715 30.30 33.41 -21.29
N ALA A 716 30.69 34.28 -22.21
CA ALA A 716 30.67 35.73 -21.99
C ALA A 716 29.25 36.24 -21.70
N VAL A 717 28.23 35.76 -22.43
CA VAL A 717 26.83 36.11 -22.18
C VAL A 717 26.35 35.62 -20.82
N VAL A 718 26.69 34.39 -20.42
CA VAL A 718 26.31 33.84 -19.11
C VAL A 718 26.99 34.62 -17.97
N VAL A 719 28.26 34.96 -18.11
CA VAL A 719 28.98 35.80 -17.13
C VAL A 719 28.36 37.19 -17.06
N ALA A 720 28.10 37.83 -18.20
CA ALA A 720 27.46 39.14 -18.26
C ALA A 720 26.05 39.12 -17.65
N ALA A 721 25.26 38.08 -17.93
CA ALA A 721 23.94 37.89 -17.35
C ALA A 721 24.01 37.63 -15.84
N GLY A 722 25.01 36.89 -15.36
CA GLY A 722 25.28 36.68 -13.94
C GLY A 722 25.62 37.98 -13.22
N LEU A 723 26.48 38.81 -13.81
CA LEU A 723 26.79 40.15 -13.30
C LEU A 723 25.55 41.07 -13.31
N ALA A 724 24.75 41.04 -14.37
CA ALA A 724 23.50 41.78 -14.47
C ALA A 724 22.42 41.30 -13.49
N ALA A 725 22.52 40.07 -12.99
CA ALA A 725 21.63 39.50 -11.98
C ALA A 725 22.00 39.89 -10.54
N VAL A 726 23.17 40.51 -10.29
CA VAL A 726 23.60 40.94 -8.95
C VAL A 726 22.57 41.81 -8.21
N PRO A 727 21.84 42.76 -8.86
CA PRO A 727 20.78 43.51 -8.19
C PRO A 727 19.63 42.63 -7.66
N LEU A 728 19.37 41.47 -8.28
CA LEU A 728 18.33 40.54 -7.80
C LEU A 728 18.69 39.96 -6.43
N LEU A 729 19.97 39.87 -6.06
CA LEU A 729 20.43 39.40 -4.75
C LEU A 729 19.97 40.31 -3.60
N ARG A 730 19.60 41.57 -3.89
CA ARG A 730 19.06 42.50 -2.88
C ARG A 730 17.60 42.19 -2.52
N LEU A 731 16.91 41.37 -3.30
CA LEU A 731 15.55 40.94 -2.99
C LEU A 731 15.59 39.85 -1.89
N PRO A 732 14.70 39.89 -0.88
CA PRO A 732 14.70 38.94 0.24
C PRO A 732 14.73 37.46 -0.17
N ARG A 733 14.05 37.14 -1.27
CA ARG A 733 14.00 35.80 -1.88
C ARG A 733 15.35 35.24 -2.35
N PHE A 734 16.25 36.11 -2.83
CA PHE A 734 17.57 35.72 -3.32
C PHE A 734 18.65 35.88 -2.24
N ALA A 735 18.47 36.81 -1.30
CA ALA A 735 19.36 36.94 -0.13
C ALA A 735 19.34 35.68 0.75
N SER A 736 18.17 35.06 0.92
CA SER A 736 17.98 33.82 1.71
C SER A 736 18.56 32.55 1.08
N ILE A 737 19.24 32.61 -0.07
CA ILE A 737 19.86 31.42 -0.70
C ILE A 737 20.98 30.84 0.18
N PHE A 738 21.69 31.69 0.91
CA PHE A 738 22.83 31.30 1.76
C PHE A 738 22.45 31.12 3.24
N ASP A 739 21.20 31.38 3.61
CA ASP A 739 20.72 31.13 4.97
C ASP A 739 20.41 29.64 5.12
N THR A 740 21.11 28.98 6.05
CA THR A 740 20.93 27.57 6.40
C THR A 740 20.26 27.37 7.76
N HIS A 741 20.09 28.45 8.52
CA HIS A 741 19.51 28.44 9.86
C HIS A 741 18.03 28.82 9.85
N GLY A 742 17.54 29.41 8.75
CA GLY A 742 16.13 29.71 8.53
C GLY A 742 15.70 29.61 7.06
N GLY A 743 14.40 29.56 6.83
CA GLY A 743 13.80 29.61 5.48
C GLY A 743 13.98 28.34 4.64
N THR A 744 13.85 28.49 3.31
CA THR A 744 13.67 27.36 2.38
C THR A 744 14.84 26.36 2.32
N THR A 745 16.07 26.79 2.63
CA THR A 745 17.24 25.90 2.59
C THR A 745 17.30 24.97 3.80
N PHE A 746 16.94 25.46 4.98
CA PHE A 746 16.81 24.65 6.19
C PHE A 746 15.84 23.48 5.97
N PHE A 747 14.61 23.76 5.51
CA PHE A 747 13.61 22.71 5.25
C PHE A 747 14.07 21.72 4.18
N ARG A 748 14.85 22.14 3.18
CA ARG A 748 15.43 21.23 2.18
C ARG A 748 16.45 20.26 2.78
N LEU A 749 17.30 20.73 3.68
CA LEU A 749 18.27 19.85 4.35
C LEU A 749 17.55 18.81 5.21
N LYS A 750 16.52 19.23 5.97
CA LYS A 750 15.68 18.32 6.75
C LYS A 750 14.91 17.34 5.86
N LEU A 751 14.38 17.81 4.74
CA LEU A 751 13.72 16.97 3.73
C LEU A 751 14.68 15.91 3.18
N TRP A 752 15.93 16.27 2.90
CA TRP A 752 16.94 15.32 2.41
C TRP A 752 17.32 14.30 3.47
N GLN A 753 17.47 14.70 4.73
CA GLN A 753 17.70 13.77 5.84
C GLN A 753 16.53 12.76 5.97
N ALA A 754 15.28 13.26 5.94
CA ALA A 754 14.09 12.42 5.94
C ALA A 754 14.05 11.46 4.74
N THR A 755 14.42 11.95 3.56
CA THR A 755 14.49 11.15 2.34
C THR A 755 15.54 10.05 2.43
N ILE A 756 16.73 10.34 2.99
CA ILE A 756 17.76 9.32 3.21
C ILE A 756 17.28 8.25 4.19
N ALA A 757 16.55 8.62 5.24
CA ALA A 757 15.94 7.65 6.16
C ALA A 757 14.90 6.77 5.43
N MET A 758 14.06 7.38 4.59
CA MET A 758 13.10 6.66 3.75
C MET A 758 13.78 5.68 2.78
N ILE A 759 14.87 6.09 2.12
CA ILE A 759 15.67 5.22 1.21
C ILE A 759 16.29 4.05 1.98
N ARG A 760 16.78 4.26 3.21
CA ARG A 760 17.34 3.18 4.03
C ARG A 760 16.29 2.12 4.39
N ASP A 761 15.05 2.55 4.64
CA ASP A 761 13.95 1.65 4.93
C ASP A 761 13.41 0.96 3.65
N HIS A 762 13.53 1.61 2.50
CA HIS A 762 12.96 1.15 1.22
C HIS A 762 13.97 1.14 0.06
N PRO A 763 15.13 0.47 0.13
CA PRO A 763 16.28 0.72 -0.77
C PRO A 763 16.08 0.35 -2.25
N TRP A 764 15.14 -0.56 -2.56
CA TRP A 764 15.05 -1.16 -3.90
C TRP A 764 14.11 -0.46 -4.86
N LEU A 765 12.88 -0.17 -4.41
CA LEU A 765 11.79 0.33 -5.26
C LEU A 765 11.12 1.58 -4.69
N GLY A 766 11.68 2.12 -3.60
CA GLY A 766 11.18 3.28 -2.89
C GLY A 766 9.84 3.02 -2.25
N VAL A 767 9.07 4.10 -2.08
CA VAL A 767 7.75 4.08 -1.44
C VAL A 767 6.59 4.03 -2.42
N GLY A 768 6.88 3.87 -3.72
CA GLY A 768 5.89 3.93 -4.78
C GLY A 768 5.78 5.32 -5.43
N LEU A 769 5.39 5.35 -6.70
CA LEU A 769 5.14 6.61 -7.43
C LEU A 769 4.18 7.52 -6.66
N ASP A 770 4.59 8.77 -6.43
CA ASP A 770 3.81 9.84 -5.77
C ASP A 770 3.29 9.49 -4.37
N ASN A 771 4.00 8.59 -3.68
CA ASN A 771 3.73 8.27 -2.28
C ASN A 771 4.63 9.03 -1.30
N PHE A 772 5.65 9.74 -1.81
CA PHE A 772 6.63 10.48 -1.00
C PHE A 772 5.96 11.45 -0.02
N LEU A 773 4.98 12.23 -0.47
CA LEU A 773 4.23 13.19 0.37
C LEU A 773 3.69 12.53 1.65
N TYR A 774 2.99 11.41 1.47
CA TYR A 774 2.29 10.69 2.54
C TYR A 774 3.29 10.10 3.53
N GLN A 775 4.39 9.52 3.02
CA GLN A 775 5.45 8.97 3.87
C GLN A 775 6.24 10.05 4.59
N TYR A 776 6.56 11.15 3.91
CA TYR A 776 7.22 12.28 4.52
C TYR A 776 6.38 12.82 5.67
N ARG A 777 5.14 13.25 5.39
CA ARG A 777 4.23 13.79 6.42
C ARG A 777 3.92 12.81 7.55
N GLY A 778 3.62 11.57 7.19
CA GLY A 778 3.08 10.58 8.13
C GLY A 778 4.14 9.78 8.87
N ARG A 779 5.40 9.83 8.48
CA ARG A 779 6.43 8.95 9.06
C ARG A 779 7.77 9.64 9.22
N TYR A 780 8.30 10.25 8.17
CA TYR A 780 9.70 10.71 8.13
C TYR A 780 9.89 12.20 8.41
N ILE A 781 8.81 12.97 8.63
CA ILE A 781 8.91 14.38 8.93
C ILE A 781 9.61 14.56 10.27
N LEU A 782 10.77 15.20 10.21
CA LEU A 782 11.53 15.50 11.41
C LEU A 782 10.75 16.51 12.29
N PRO A 783 10.77 16.36 13.62
CA PRO A 783 10.06 17.27 14.53
C PRO A 783 10.38 18.75 14.31
N GLU A 784 11.61 19.09 13.87
CA GLU A 784 12.03 20.46 13.59
C GLU A 784 11.54 21.00 12.24
N ALA A 785 11.09 20.13 11.34
CA ALA A 785 10.63 20.47 9.98
C ALA A 785 9.10 20.53 9.86
N TRP A 786 8.38 20.51 10.98
CA TRP A 786 6.93 20.40 11.06
C TRP A 786 6.15 21.49 10.30
N GLN A 787 6.76 22.65 10.00
CA GLN A 787 6.10 23.77 9.33
C GLN A 787 5.85 23.54 7.82
N GLU A 788 6.55 22.59 7.20
CA GLU A 788 6.44 22.30 5.76
C GLU A 788 6.05 20.83 5.50
N PRO A 789 4.89 20.35 6.03
CA PRO A 789 4.51 18.94 5.95
C PRO A 789 4.04 18.49 4.57
N ASP A 790 3.83 19.43 3.64
CA ASP A 790 3.15 19.19 2.36
C ASP A 790 4.13 19.09 1.17
N LEU A 791 5.40 18.80 1.43
CA LEU A 791 6.42 18.62 0.41
C LEU A 791 6.28 17.25 -0.27
N SER A 792 5.96 17.26 -1.57
CA SER A 792 5.65 16.04 -2.33
C SER A 792 6.84 15.36 -3.00
N HIS A 793 8.03 15.95 -2.96
CA HIS A 793 9.26 15.36 -3.50
C HIS A 793 10.50 15.99 -2.85
N PRO A 794 11.66 15.31 -2.86
CA PRO A 794 12.88 15.75 -2.16
C PRO A 794 13.56 16.98 -2.80
N HIS A 795 13.06 17.46 -3.94
CA HIS A 795 13.65 18.55 -4.73
C HIS A 795 15.11 18.26 -5.16
N ASN A 796 15.46 16.98 -5.29
CA ASN A 796 16.77 16.51 -5.73
C ASN A 796 16.58 15.21 -6.51
N PHE A 797 16.96 15.20 -7.79
CA PHE A 797 16.73 14.06 -8.68
C PHE A 797 17.48 12.78 -8.26
N LEU A 798 18.57 12.90 -7.49
CA LEU A 798 19.32 11.74 -6.97
C LEU A 798 18.65 11.12 -5.75
N LEU A 799 17.85 11.91 -5.04
CA LEU A 799 17.10 11.48 -3.85
C LEU A 799 15.65 11.12 -4.18
N ASP A 800 15.20 11.40 -5.40
CA ASP A 800 13.86 11.08 -5.91
C ASP A 800 13.78 9.57 -6.19
N HIS A 801 13.62 8.82 -5.09
CA HIS A 801 13.79 7.36 -5.00
C HIS A 801 12.47 6.59 -5.07
#